data_AF-A0A2P7T9W6-F1
#
_entry.id   AF-A0A2P7T9W6-F1
#
_cell.length_a   1.000
_cell.length_b   1.000
_cell.length_c   1.000
_cell.angle_alpha   90.00
_cell.angle_beta   90.00
_cell.angle_gamma   90.00
#
_symmetry.space_group_name_H-M   'P 1'
#
loop_
_entity.id
_entity.type
_entity.pdbx_description
1 polymer ?
#
loop_
_entity_poly.entity_id
_entity_poly.type
_entity_poly.pdbx_seq_one_letter_code
_entity_poly.pdbx_strand_id
1 'polypeptide(L)'
;MKKLNNFEAILLLIVFSWCLGTQQLSAQAPVISYTGVQPTYTTGQAISSLTPTNTGGAPTAAIPFVSTLAGTGSAAIFQQPVDVALDASGNVYVSDQVNHRIRKITPAGVVTTLAGSGVQGYADGTGTAAQFGNPAGMAVDAAGNVYVGDLDNNRIRKITPAGEVTTFAGSGTFGFADGTGTAAQFSAIWGLAVDASDNLYVADFNNNRIRKITPAGVVTTLAGSGTFGSADGTGTAAQFGGPRGVAVDAAGNVYVADYNNHRIRKITPAGVVTTLAGSGTFGSADGTGTAAQFGGPRGVAVDAAGNVYVADYNNHRIRKITPAGVVTTLAGSGTFGFANGTGTAAQFWQPAGVAVDASGNVYVGDSQNFRIRKITPAGVVTTFAGSGVLGFADGTGTAAQFNFPSGVDLDAAGNLYVADASNWRIRKITPVPYTISPALPSGMSFNQTTGVISGTPTVVTATTTYTITAGNASGNGSTTISFATVSGPATRYVKTTASGTADGSSWANASGDLQAMINASAPGDEVWVAAGTYTPTQDPFGNSSPAEPRSRIFFLKNGVKVYGGFPATGTPVFADRNIAANPTILSGDFNNNDVVTGSGSTLSITGNAENAYHVVISVSDAATTVLDGFTVRGGNANVNSTAIVELSGQTARLDNGGGMYNKVSSPTITNCTFSGNSAGTAGIGGGGGMFNEQSSPTITNTTFSGNLATSGGGGMLNQSSSSPTITNCTFSGNLATSQGGAGMYNSFSSNPTITNTTFSGNSAGVGGGMRNDNLSSPTITNCTFTGNDDGGIYHASGSNITITNCTFTGNSGGNGGGIFNNTSSSDITNCTFTGNNVTGIGGGMYFANAFGNIANCTFTGNSASIGGGGIYNFGSSSVITNCTFTGNSSPNGGGIRNESSSNPSIRNSILWGNGTEISNSSSTPSVTYSIVQGGYTGTGNLNADPLFVNAADPDGVDNIHRTADDGIRLQTGSPAINAGDPAITTPATDITGATRGAAPFDLGAYEGGVTPVAVARYVKPTATGTGDGSSWAN
;
A
#
# COMPACT_ATOMS: atom_id res chain seq x y z
N MET A 1 10.22 75.28 -32.35
CA MET A 1 10.97 74.19 -33.01
C MET A 1 10.04 72.98 -33.12
N LYS A 2 9.06 73.01 -34.03
CA LYS A 2 8.98 72.25 -35.31
C LYS A 2 9.31 70.75 -35.11
N LYS A 3 8.33 69.89 -34.82
CA LYS A 3 7.26 69.25 -35.66
C LYS A 3 7.76 68.05 -36.49
N LEU A 4 6.88 67.03 -36.52
CA LEU A 4 6.83 65.75 -37.27
C LEU A 4 7.56 64.56 -36.59
N ASN A 5 7.03 63.34 -36.46
CA ASN A 5 5.72 62.73 -36.80
C ASN A 5 5.55 61.39 -36.03
N ASN A 6 4.35 61.13 -35.51
CA ASN A 6 3.94 60.00 -34.65
C ASN A 6 3.71 58.64 -35.37
N PHE A 7 4.27 58.42 -36.57
CA PHE A 7 3.98 57.21 -37.35
C PHE A 7 4.99 56.06 -37.14
N GLU A 8 6.24 56.37 -36.77
CA GLU A 8 7.27 55.32 -36.53
C GLU A 8 7.24 54.77 -35.09
N ALA A 9 6.76 55.54 -34.12
CA ALA A 9 6.65 55.07 -32.73
C ALA A 9 5.51 54.04 -32.53
N ILE A 10 4.46 54.09 -33.35
CA ILE A 10 3.36 53.10 -33.30
C ILE A 10 3.77 51.81 -34.02
N LEU A 11 4.57 51.89 -35.10
CA LEU A 11 5.09 50.69 -35.78
C LEU A 11 6.15 49.97 -34.91
N LEU A 12 6.94 50.71 -34.11
CA LEU A 12 7.90 50.11 -33.18
C LEU A 12 7.21 49.49 -31.94
N LEU A 13 6.07 50.03 -31.47
CA LEU A 13 5.27 49.39 -30.41
C LEU A 13 4.52 48.14 -30.88
N ILE A 14 4.16 48.05 -32.17
CA ILE A 14 3.55 46.84 -32.77
C ILE A 14 4.59 45.74 -32.98
N VAL A 15 5.87 46.09 -33.22
CA VAL A 15 6.96 45.11 -33.41
C VAL A 15 7.63 44.71 -32.08
N PHE A 16 7.64 45.55 -31.04
CA PHE A 16 8.18 45.18 -29.71
C PHE A 16 7.24 44.34 -28.84
N SER A 17 5.94 44.26 -29.17
CA SER A 17 5.03 43.30 -28.51
C SER A 17 5.18 41.86 -29.03
N TRP A 18 6.08 41.62 -29.99
CA TRP A 18 6.36 40.30 -30.59
C TRP A 18 7.63 39.62 -30.05
N CYS A 19 8.37 40.20 -29.10
CA CYS A 19 9.67 39.66 -28.68
C CYS A 19 9.94 39.61 -27.16
N LEU A 20 8.90 39.58 -26.33
CA LEU A 20 9.01 39.29 -24.88
C LEU A 20 8.04 38.18 -24.47
N GLY A 21 8.53 36.94 -24.49
CA GLY A 21 8.43 36.08 -23.31
C GLY A 21 7.11 35.39 -22.94
N THR A 22 6.09 35.35 -23.78
CA THR A 22 5.10 34.26 -23.73
C THR A 22 5.16 33.50 -25.04
N GLN A 23 6.01 32.47 -25.09
CA GLN A 23 5.91 31.49 -26.16
C GLN A 23 4.46 31.00 -26.22
N GLN A 24 3.93 31.11 -27.43
CA GLN A 24 2.66 30.62 -27.91
C GLN A 24 2.57 29.09 -27.75
N LEU A 25 2.44 28.59 -26.52
CA LEU A 25 2.15 27.17 -26.24
C LEU A 25 0.65 26.83 -26.49
N SER A 26 -0.19 27.81 -26.82
CA SER A 26 -1.64 27.62 -26.97
C SER A 26 -2.06 26.97 -28.30
N ALA A 27 -1.15 26.71 -29.23
CA ALA A 27 -1.46 26.14 -30.54
C ALA A 27 -0.95 24.69 -30.74
N GLN A 28 -0.63 23.99 -29.65
CA GLN A 28 -0.20 22.58 -29.71
C GLN A 28 -1.21 21.69 -28.99
N ALA A 29 -1.39 20.47 -29.48
CA ALA A 29 -2.10 19.43 -28.75
C ALA A 29 -1.40 19.12 -27.40
N PRO A 30 -2.12 18.64 -26.38
CA PRO A 30 -1.51 18.21 -25.12
C PRO A 30 -0.48 17.09 -25.33
N VAL A 31 0.53 17.01 -24.46
CA VAL A 31 1.52 15.91 -24.43
C VAL A 31 1.63 15.43 -22.99
N ILE A 32 0.95 14.33 -22.68
CA ILE A 32 0.77 13.85 -21.31
C ILE A 32 1.60 12.59 -21.01
N SER A 33 1.99 12.43 -19.75
CA SER A 33 2.64 11.23 -19.20
C SER A 33 2.28 11.02 -17.73
N TYR A 34 2.43 9.78 -17.24
CA TYR A 34 2.24 9.43 -15.83
C TYR A 34 3.53 8.81 -15.27
N THR A 35 3.88 9.18 -14.05
CA THR A 35 4.98 8.58 -13.28
C THR A 35 4.43 7.91 -12.02
N GLY A 36 5.22 7.02 -11.41
CA GLY A 36 4.84 6.34 -10.16
C GLY A 36 3.84 5.19 -10.31
N VAL A 37 3.52 4.79 -11.55
CA VAL A 37 2.64 3.64 -11.83
C VAL A 37 3.27 2.35 -11.33
N GLN A 38 2.58 1.65 -10.44
CA GLN A 38 2.98 0.32 -9.96
C GLN A 38 2.42 -0.77 -10.89
N PRO A 39 3.13 -1.91 -11.06
CA PRO A 39 2.63 -3.03 -11.84
C PRO A 39 1.38 -3.67 -11.21
N THR A 40 1.23 -3.55 -9.89
CA THR A 40 0.09 -4.06 -9.11
C THR A 40 -0.35 -3.04 -8.06
N TYR A 41 -1.66 -3.02 -7.78
CA TYR A 41 -2.24 -2.33 -6.63
C TYR A 41 -3.04 -3.30 -5.77
N THR A 42 -2.94 -3.16 -4.45
CA THR A 42 -3.58 -4.08 -3.50
C THR A 42 -5.02 -3.68 -3.22
N THR A 43 -5.97 -4.60 -3.33
CA THR A 43 -7.37 -4.35 -2.97
C THR A 43 -7.50 -3.94 -1.51
N GLY A 44 -8.30 -2.92 -1.23
CA GLY A 44 -8.48 -2.36 0.11
C GLY A 44 -7.40 -1.35 0.54
N GLN A 45 -6.34 -1.16 -0.26
CA GLN A 45 -5.33 -0.11 -0.01
C GLN A 45 -5.51 1.07 -0.99
N ALA A 46 -5.51 2.29 -0.47
CA ALA A 46 -5.57 3.48 -1.31
C ALA A 46 -4.28 3.63 -2.12
N ILE A 47 -4.40 3.89 -3.42
CA ILE A 47 -3.24 4.17 -4.25
C ILE A 47 -2.72 5.59 -4.00
N SER A 48 -1.42 5.78 -4.16
CA SER A 48 -0.88 7.12 -4.36
C SER A 48 -1.47 7.69 -5.65
N SER A 49 -2.03 8.90 -5.58
CA SER A 49 -2.71 9.50 -6.73
C SER A 49 -1.74 9.69 -7.89
N LEU A 50 -2.10 9.17 -9.06
CA LEU A 50 -1.32 9.33 -10.29
C LEU A 50 -1.75 10.62 -10.97
N THR A 51 -0.86 11.61 -11.01
CA THR A 51 -1.14 12.92 -11.61
C THR A 51 -0.45 13.02 -12.97
N PRO A 52 -1.14 13.43 -14.03
CA PRO A 52 -0.52 13.59 -15.34
C PRO A 52 0.46 14.76 -15.35
N THR A 53 1.63 14.56 -15.96
CA THR A 53 2.52 15.66 -16.36
C THR A 53 2.22 16.03 -17.80
N ASN A 54 1.96 17.31 -18.09
CA ASN A 54 1.72 17.81 -19.45
C ASN A 54 2.82 18.78 -19.88
N THR A 55 3.46 18.49 -21.02
CA THR A 55 4.49 19.35 -21.64
C THR A 55 4.03 20.02 -22.93
N GLY A 56 2.82 19.69 -23.41
CA GLY A 56 2.21 20.30 -24.60
C GLY A 56 1.23 21.42 -24.25
N GLY A 57 0.29 21.70 -25.16
CA GLY A 57 -0.75 22.70 -24.92
C GLY A 57 -1.68 22.32 -23.76
N ALA A 58 -2.30 23.32 -23.14
CA ALA A 58 -3.21 23.10 -22.01
C ALA A 58 -4.44 22.28 -22.44
N PRO A 59 -4.82 21.21 -21.72
CA PRO A 59 -6.06 20.48 -21.96
C PRO A 59 -7.27 21.36 -21.63
N THR A 60 -8.23 21.39 -22.55
CA THR A 60 -9.49 22.14 -22.40
C THR A 60 -10.66 21.23 -22.73
N ALA A 61 -11.87 21.57 -22.30
CA ALA A 61 -13.08 20.80 -22.58
C ALA A 61 -13.36 20.69 -24.11
N ALA A 62 -12.80 19.65 -24.73
CA ALA A 62 -12.83 19.45 -26.19
C ALA A 62 -13.15 18.00 -26.57
N ILE A 63 -12.98 17.05 -25.65
CA ILE A 63 -13.24 15.64 -25.90
C ILE A 63 -14.69 15.31 -25.50
N PRO A 64 -15.53 14.77 -26.39
CA PRO A 64 -16.90 14.39 -26.05
C PRO A 64 -16.92 13.10 -25.23
N PHE A 65 -17.35 13.19 -23.98
CA PHE A 65 -17.62 12.03 -23.12
C PHE A 65 -19.13 11.79 -23.01
N VAL A 66 -19.57 10.60 -23.43
CA VAL A 66 -20.96 10.19 -23.34
C VAL A 66 -21.19 9.42 -22.05
N SER A 67 -22.20 9.86 -21.30
CA SER A 67 -22.71 9.18 -20.12
C SER A 67 -24.21 8.93 -20.25
N THR A 68 -24.68 7.84 -19.67
CA THR A 68 -26.10 7.62 -19.48
C THR A 68 -26.57 8.56 -18.38
N LEU A 69 -27.32 9.60 -18.78
CA LEU A 69 -27.89 10.54 -17.82
C LEU A 69 -29.06 9.91 -17.06
N ALA A 70 -29.87 9.12 -17.76
CA ALA A 70 -31.06 8.46 -17.21
C ALA A 70 -31.46 7.24 -18.06
N GLY A 71 -32.16 6.28 -17.46
CA GLY A 71 -32.66 5.05 -18.12
C GLY A 71 -32.15 3.74 -17.52
N THR A 72 -31.44 3.80 -16.39
CA THR A 72 -31.00 2.64 -15.60
C THR A 72 -31.64 2.71 -14.21
N GLY A 73 -32.29 1.63 -13.76
CA GLY A 73 -33.03 1.58 -12.49
C GLY A 73 -34.55 1.70 -12.64
N SER A 74 -35.29 1.10 -11.70
CA SER A 74 -36.76 0.93 -11.77
C SER A 74 -37.54 2.24 -11.83
N ALA A 75 -37.05 3.31 -11.20
CA ALA A 75 -37.67 4.64 -11.23
C ALA A 75 -37.35 5.45 -12.49
N ALA A 76 -36.43 5.00 -13.36
CA ALA A 76 -35.90 5.75 -14.49
C ALA A 76 -36.15 5.09 -15.86
N ILE A 77 -36.92 4.00 -15.93
CA ILE A 77 -37.23 3.31 -17.20
C ILE A 77 -38.03 4.27 -18.11
N PHE A 78 -37.48 4.56 -19.30
CA PHE A 78 -38.21 5.19 -20.40
C PHE A 78 -38.76 4.10 -21.34
N GLN A 79 -39.68 4.48 -22.23
CA GLN A 79 -40.03 3.71 -23.42
C GLN A 79 -40.22 4.68 -24.59
N GLN A 80 -39.29 4.58 -25.53
CA GLN A 80 -39.25 5.42 -26.74
C GLN A 80 -39.27 6.93 -26.42
N PRO A 81 -38.26 7.48 -25.71
CA PRO A 81 -38.13 8.93 -25.57
C PRO A 81 -37.91 9.55 -26.95
N VAL A 82 -38.78 10.48 -27.37
CA VAL A 82 -38.75 11.03 -28.73
C VAL A 82 -38.23 12.46 -28.84
N ASP A 83 -38.24 13.21 -27.75
CA ASP A 83 -37.81 14.60 -27.71
C ASP A 83 -37.23 14.99 -26.33
N VAL A 84 -36.38 16.02 -26.33
CA VAL A 84 -35.78 16.62 -25.13
C VAL A 84 -35.87 18.14 -25.23
N ALA A 85 -36.18 18.80 -24.12
CA ALA A 85 -36.17 20.26 -24.03
C ALA A 85 -35.59 20.70 -22.69
N LEU A 86 -34.95 21.86 -22.64
CA LEU A 86 -34.26 22.36 -21.44
C LEU A 86 -34.86 23.67 -20.91
N ASP A 87 -34.79 23.86 -19.60
CA ASP A 87 -34.95 25.19 -18.98
C ASP A 87 -33.60 25.88 -18.75
N ALA A 88 -33.64 27.17 -18.40
CA ALA A 88 -32.46 27.98 -18.11
C ALA A 88 -31.64 27.49 -16.90
N SER A 89 -32.21 26.63 -16.05
CA SER A 89 -31.51 26.00 -14.91
C SER A 89 -30.81 24.69 -15.31
N GLY A 90 -30.93 24.26 -16.57
CA GLY A 90 -30.36 23.02 -17.07
C GLY A 90 -31.15 21.76 -16.69
N ASN A 91 -32.41 21.89 -16.25
CA ASN A 91 -33.27 20.72 -16.14
C ASN A 91 -33.64 20.23 -17.54
N VAL A 92 -33.63 18.92 -17.71
CA VAL A 92 -34.00 18.26 -18.97
C VAL A 92 -35.39 17.67 -18.83
N TYR A 93 -36.27 18.04 -19.74
CA TYR A 93 -37.62 17.50 -19.85
C TYR A 93 -37.67 16.51 -21.00
N VAL A 94 -38.36 15.38 -20.78
CA VAL A 94 -38.37 14.24 -21.70
C VAL A 94 -39.80 13.81 -21.97
N SER A 95 -40.15 13.69 -23.24
CA SER A 95 -41.41 13.09 -23.68
C SER A 95 -41.23 11.56 -23.73
N ASP A 96 -41.66 10.89 -22.66
CA ASP A 96 -41.58 9.43 -22.52
C ASP A 96 -42.82 8.79 -23.16
N GLN A 97 -42.79 8.78 -24.50
CA GLN A 97 -43.97 8.66 -25.36
C GLN A 97 -44.84 7.43 -25.00
N VAL A 98 -44.25 6.24 -25.02
CA VAL A 98 -45.02 4.99 -24.82
C VAL A 98 -45.37 4.78 -23.35
N ASN A 99 -44.63 5.38 -22.42
CA ASN A 99 -44.99 5.38 -21.01
C ASN A 99 -46.01 6.47 -20.65
N HIS A 100 -46.47 7.30 -21.60
CA HIS A 100 -47.48 8.33 -21.35
C HIS A 100 -47.12 9.29 -20.20
N ARG A 101 -45.84 9.67 -20.12
CA ARG A 101 -45.28 10.48 -19.03
C ARG A 101 -44.39 11.59 -19.55
N ILE A 102 -44.29 12.65 -18.75
CA ILE A 102 -43.29 13.69 -18.89
C ILE A 102 -42.32 13.56 -17.73
N ARG A 103 -41.05 13.39 -18.08
CA ARG A 103 -39.99 13.15 -17.10
C ARG A 103 -39.17 14.41 -16.96
N LYS A 104 -38.81 14.76 -15.73
CA LYS A 104 -37.85 15.82 -15.42
C LYS A 104 -36.59 15.16 -14.91
N ILE A 105 -35.46 15.57 -15.48
CA ILE A 105 -34.13 15.20 -15.05
C ILE A 105 -33.43 16.46 -14.57
N THR A 106 -33.01 16.48 -13.31
CA THR A 106 -32.24 17.61 -12.77
C THR A 106 -30.80 17.58 -13.27
N PRO A 107 -30.03 18.69 -13.16
CA PRO A 107 -28.60 18.68 -13.47
C PRO A 107 -27.80 17.60 -12.71
N ALA A 108 -28.28 17.17 -11.54
CA ALA A 108 -27.72 16.08 -10.74
C ALA A 108 -28.06 14.67 -11.27
N GLY A 109 -28.79 14.54 -12.38
CA GLY A 109 -29.21 13.27 -12.97
C GLY A 109 -30.42 12.62 -12.30
N VAL A 110 -31.06 13.28 -11.32
CA VAL A 110 -32.24 12.72 -10.65
C VAL A 110 -33.43 12.74 -11.61
N VAL A 111 -33.98 11.55 -11.87
CA VAL A 111 -35.17 11.35 -12.71
C VAL A 111 -36.42 11.36 -11.85
N THR A 112 -37.36 12.22 -12.18
CA THR A 112 -38.69 12.24 -11.60
C THR A 112 -39.75 12.21 -12.70
N THR A 113 -40.90 11.61 -12.41
CA THR A 113 -42.10 11.88 -13.19
C THR A 113 -42.57 13.28 -12.81
N LEU A 114 -42.40 14.25 -13.72
CA LEU A 114 -42.97 15.58 -13.56
C LEU A 114 -44.50 15.48 -13.64
N ALA A 115 -44.98 14.68 -14.60
CA ALA A 115 -46.40 14.40 -14.77
C ALA A 115 -46.67 13.10 -15.53
N GLY A 116 -47.85 12.50 -15.29
CA GLY A 116 -48.35 11.33 -16.02
C GLY A 116 -48.44 10.06 -15.16
N SER A 117 -49.58 9.40 -15.18
CA SER A 117 -49.83 8.17 -14.41
C SER A 117 -49.14 6.94 -15.00
N GLY A 118 -48.83 6.96 -16.31
CA GLY A 118 -48.45 5.76 -17.07
C GLY A 118 -49.61 5.10 -17.79
N VAL A 119 -50.84 5.59 -17.60
CA VAL A 119 -52.04 5.11 -18.30
C VAL A 119 -52.40 6.11 -19.38
N GLN A 120 -52.71 5.59 -20.58
CA GLN A 120 -53.20 6.40 -21.68
C GLN A 120 -54.49 7.12 -21.26
N GLY A 121 -54.53 8.44 -21.40
CA GLY A 121 -55.69 9.26 -21.04
C GLY A 121 -55.33 10.74 -21.05
N TYR A 122 -56.20 11.60 -20.54
CA TYR A 122 -55.99 13.05 -20.58
C TYR A 122 -56.41 13.80 -19.30
N ALA A 123 -56.61 13.09 -18.19
CA ALA A 123 -56.96 13.72 -16.92
C ALA A 123 -55.96 14.82 -16.56
N ASP A 124 -56.47 15.98 -16.14
CA ASP A 124 -55.70 17.05 -15.52
C ASP A 124 -55.45 16.70 -14.05
N GLY A 125 -54.41 17.31 -13.46
CA GLY A 125 -54.02 17.05 -12.07
C GLY A 125 -52.52 17.22 -11.84
N THR A 126 -52.09 17.04 -10.60
CA THR A 126 -50.68 17.21 -10.22
C THR A 126 -49.93 15.88 -10.32
N GLY A 127 -48.76 15.89 -10.96
CA GLY A 127 -47.86 14.75 -11.01
C GLY A 127 -48.50 13.52 -11.67
N THR A 128 -48.51 12.40 -10.95
CA THR A 128 -49.02 11.11 -11.44
C THR A 128 -50.55 11.03 -11.47
N ALA A 129 -51.27 12.04 -10.96
CA ALA A 129 -52.73 12.11 -11.12
C ALA A 129 -53.13 12.50 -12.56
N ALA A 130 -52.26 13.22 -13.27
CA ALA A 130 -52.49 13.56 -14.67
C ALA A 130 -52.25 12.36 -15.59
N GLN A 131 -52.89 12.36 -16.77
CA GLN A 131 -52.71 11.32 -17.79
C GLN A 131 -52.36 11.96 -19.14
N PHE A 132 -51.61 11.23 -19.98
CA PHE A 132 -51.25 11.63 -21.35
C PHE A 132 -51.50 10.47 -22.33
N GLY A 133 -51.48 10.75 -23.62
CA GLY A 133 -51.61 9.80 -24.71
C GLY A 133 -50.52 10.05 -25.74
N ASN A 134 -49.47 9.24 -25.67
CA ASN A 134 -48.27 9.34 -26.52
C ASN A 134 -47.70 10.77 -26.63
N PRO A 135 -47.28 11.40 -25.51
CA PRO A 135 -46.72 12.75 -25.55
C PRO A 135 -45.52 12.83 -26.52
N ALA A 136 -45.48 13.88 -27.33
CA ALA A 136 -44.48 14.11 -28.36
C ALA A 136 -43.74 15.43 -28.11
N GLY A 137 -43.63 16.30 -29.12
CA GLY A 137 -42.77 17.48 -29.04
C GLY A 137 -43.07 18.38 -27.85
N MET A 138 -42.02 19.04 -27.38
CA MET A 138 -42.06 19.87 -26.18
C MET A 138 -41.43 21.24 -26.41
N ALA A 139 -41.84 22.21 -25.61
CA ALA A 139 -41.16 23.49 -25.47
C ALA A 139 -41.22 23.95 -24.01
N VAL A 140 -40.22 24.72 -23.58
CA VAL A 140 -40.11 25.19 -22.19
C VAL A 140 -39.98 26.71 -22.18
N ASP A 141 -40.83 27.38 -21.41
CA ASP A 141 -40.77 28.84 -21.28
C ASP A 141 -39.72 29.31 -20.25
N ALA A 142 -39.53 30.62 -20.17
CA ALA A 142 -38.53 31.23 -19.28
C ALA A 142 -38.82 30.99 -17.78
N ALA A 143 -40.08 30.71 -17.41
CA ALA A 143 -40.48 30.36 -16.06
C ALA A 143 -40.31 28.85 -15.76
N GLY A 144 -39.91 28.05 -16.75
CA GLY A 144 -39.75 26.61 -16.64
C GLY A 144 -41.04 25.82 -16.76
N ASN A 145 -42.13 26.41 -17.28
CA ASN A 145 -43.32 25.63 -17.62
C ASN A 145 -43.05 24.84 -18.90
N VAL A 146 -43.50 23.59 -18.90
CA VAL A 146 -43.36 22.68 -20.03
C VAL A 146 -44.67 22.62 -20.80
N TYR A 147 -44.61 22.89 -22.10
CA TYR A 147 -45.72 22.70 -23.03
C TYR A 147 -45.48 21.41 -23.81
N VAL A 148 -46.50 20.58 -23.89
CA VAL A 148 -46.41 19.23 -24.46
C VAL A 148 -47.55 19.00 -25.45
N GLY A 149 -47.20 18.49 -26.63
CA GLY A 149 -48.17 17.92 -27.56
C GLY A 149 -48.62 16.55 -27.07
N ASP A 150 -49.87 16.47 -26.60
CA ASP A 150 -50.51 15.22 -26.17
C ASP A 150 -51.18 14.58 -27.38
N LEU A 151 -50.36 13.82 -28.13
CA LEU A 151 -50.57 13.51 -29.55
C LEU A 151 -51.87 12.75 -29.82
N ASP A 152 -52.15 11.69 -29.07
CA ASP A 152 -53.36 10.88 -29.26
C ASP A 152 -54.62 11.59 -28.73
N ASN A 153 -54.43 12.51 -27.80
CA ASN A 153 -55.51 13.26 -27.16
C ASN A 153 -55.81 14.59 -27.85
N ASN A 154 -55.06 14.99 -28.89
CA ASN A 154 -55.24 16.23 -29.63
C ASN A 154 -55.28 17.49 -28.73
N ARG A 155 -54.40 17.54 -27.74
CA ARG A 155 -54.34 18.63 -26.75
C ARG A 155 -52.92 19.18 -26.58
N ILE A 156 -52.85 20.44 -26.21
CA ILE A 156 -51.64 21.05 -25.65
C ILE A 156 -51.79 21.04 -24.13
N ARG A 157 -50.83 20.43 -23.45
CA ARG A 157 -50.80 20.35 -21.99
C ARG A 157 -49.73 21.30 -21.47
N LYS A 158 -50.07 22.11 -20.47
CA LYS A 158 -49.12 22.96 -19.75
C LYS A 158 -48.84 22.32 -18.40
N ILE A 159 -47.56 22.23 -18.07
CA ILE A 159 -47.08 21.62 -16.85
C ILE A 159 -46.23 22.66 -16.12
N THR A 160 -46.61 23.01 -14.90
CA THR A 160 -45.81 23.93 -14.08
C THR A 160 -44.56 23.23 -13.52
N PRO A 161 -43.54 23.97 -13.04
CA PRO A 161 -42.40 23.37 -12.35
C PRO A 161 -42.78 22.49 -11.14
N ALA A 162 -43.96 22.72 -10.54
CA ALA A 162 -44.51 21.91 -9.45
C ALA A 162 -45.24 20.64 -9.92
N GLY A 163 -45.30 20.39 -11.24
CA GLY A 163 -45.94 19.22 -11.83
C GLY A 163 -47.46 19.33 -11.98
N GLU A 164 -48.05 20.52 -11.80
CA GLU A 164 -49.46 20.74 -12.07
C GLU A 164 -49.72 20.73 -13.57
N VAL A 165 -50.54 19.77 -14.04
CA VAL A 165 -50.94 19.65 -15.44
C VAL A 165 -52.33 20.24 -15.64
N THR A 166 -52.41 21.13 -16.61
CA THR A 166 -53.68 21.65 -17.13
C THR A 166 -53.78 21.45 -18.63
N THR A 167 -55.00 21.24 -19.11
CA THR A 167 -55.29 21.34 -20.54
C THR A 167 -55.21 22.81 -20.94
N PHE A 168 -54.08 23.20 -21.53
CA PHE A 168 -53.84 24.58 -21.93
C PHE A 168 -54.66 24.96 -23.16
N ALA A 169 -54.80 24.03 -24.11
CA ALA A 169 -55.66 24.17 -25.27
C ALA A 169 -56.05 22.82 -25.88
N GLY A 170 -57.23 22.78 -26.51
CA GLY A 170 -57.72 21.61 -27.27
C GLY A 170 -58.91 20.90 -26.61
N SER A 171 -59.96 20.66 -27.40
CA SER A 171 -61.15 19.92 -26.98
C SER A 171 -60.90 18.40 -26.89
N GLY A 172 -59.88 17.92 -27.58
CA GLY A 172 -59.62 16.50 -27.83
C GLY A 172 -60.40 15.90 -29.00
N THR A 173 -61.20 16.72 -29.69
CA THR A 173 -61.79 16.34 -30.97
C THR A 173 -60.90 16.77 -32.13
N PHE A 174 -60.78 15.91 -33.14
CA PHE A 174 -60.05 16.25 -34.36
C PHE A 174 -60.71 17.43 -35.07
N GLY A 175 -59.92 18.45 -35.39
CA GLY A 175 -60.37 19.65 -36.09
C GLY A 175 -59.38 20.78 -35.88
N PHE A 176 -59.72 21.98 -36.34
CA PHE A 176 -58.84 23.16 -36.26
C PHE A 176 -59.55 24.43 -35.78
N ALA A 177 -60.70 24.30 -35.13
CA ALA A 177 -61.40 25.46 -34.56
C ALA A 177 -60.46 26.31 -33.70
N ASP A 178 -60.50 27.62 -33.91
CA ASP A 178 -59.87 28.60 -33.02
C ASP A 178 -60.76 28.85 -31.80
N GLY A 179 -60.16 29.32 -30.71
CA GLY A 179 -60.88 29.50 -29.45
C GLY A 179 -59.93 29.59 -28.26
N THR A 180 -60.47 29.88 -27.09
CA THR A 180 -59.69 29.91 -25.85
C THR A 180 -59.75 28.54 -25.17
N GLY A 181 -58.59 28.00 -24.78
CA GLY A 181 -58.49 26.74 -24.06
C GLY A 181 -59.11 25.55 -24.81
N THR A 182 -60.04 24.86 -24.15
CA THR A 182 -60.69 23.65 -24.67
C THR A 182 -61.67 23.89 -25.82
N ALA A 183 -62.00 25.15 -26.14
CA ALA A 183 -62.81 25.46 -27.32
C ALA A 183 -62.05 25.25 -28.65
N ALA A 184 -60.72 25.27 -28.60
CA ALA A 184 -59.89 25.04 -29.78
C ALA A 184 -59.80 23.55 -30.14
N GLN A 185 -59.46 23.22 -31.38
CA GLN A 185 -59.23 21.84 -31.85
C GLN A 185 -57.85 21.73 -32.53
N PHE A 186 -57.24 20.55 -32.46
CA PHE A 186 -55.96 20.20 -33.10
C PHE A 186 -56.02 18.78 -33.70
N SER A 187 -54.99 18.38 -34.46
CA SER A 187 -54.82 17.03 -34.99
C SER A 187 -53.33 16.68 -35.18
N ALA A 188 -52.86 15.67 -34.43
CA ALA A 188 -51.47 15.19 -34.43
C ALA A 188 -50.41 16.29 -34.25
N ILE A 189 -50.26 16.77 -33.02
CA ILE A 189 -49.31 17.84 -32.69
C ILE A 189 -47.87 17.29 -32.70
N TRP A 190 -46.99 17.89 -33.49
CA TRP A 190 -45.58 17.50 -33.57
C TRP A 190 -44.63 18.54 -32.95
N GLY A 191 -44.23 19.57 -33.69
CA GLY A 191 -43.27 20.57 -33.22
C GLY A 191 -43.92 21.67 -32.39
N LEU A 192 -43.22 22.09 -31.33
CA LEU A 192 -43.55 23.22 -30.48
C LEU A 192 -42.35 24.17 -30.38
N ALA A 193 -42.63 25.47 -30.33
CA ALA A 193 -41.62 26.49 -30.01
C ALA A 193 -42.28 27.62 -29.20
N VAL A 194 -41.54 28.20 -28.26
CA VAL A 194 -42.03 29.32 -27.43
C VAL A 194 -41.15 30.54 -27.68
N ASP A 195 -41.78 31.72 -27.81
CA ASP A 195 -41.05 32.99 -27.90
C ASP A 195 -40.80 33.63 -26.52
N ALA A 196 -40.01 34.70 -26.51
CA ALA A 196 -39.68 35.44 -25.29
C ALA A 196 -40.89 36.15 -24.62
N SER A 197 -42.05 36.17 -25.27
CA SER A 197 -43.31 36.69 -24.72
C SER A 197 -44.27 35.57 -24.29
N ASP A 198 -43.75 34.35 -24.12
CA ASP A 198 -44.47 33.13 -23.76
C ASP A 198 -45.60 32.75 -24.74
N ASN A 199 -45.52 33.17 -26.00
CA ASN A 199 -46.43 32.65 -27.02
C ASN A 199 -45.92 31.29 -27.52
N LEU A 200 -46.80 30.30 -27.53
CA LEU A 200 -46.52 28.97 -28.05
C LEU A 200 -46.93 28.87 -29.53
N TYR A 201 -46.02 28.40 -30.36
CA TYR A 201 -46.23 28.11 -31.78
C TYR A 201 -46.29 26.60 -31.98
N VAL A 202 -47.35 26.15 -32.65
CA VAL A 202 -47.69 24.73 -32.76
C VAL A 202 -47.77 24.32 -34.22
N ALA A 203 -47.03 23.29 -34.59
CA ALA A 203 -47.23 22.57 -35.84
C ALA A 203 -48.40 21.59 -35.71
N ASP A 204 -49.55 22.02 -36.21
CA ASP A 204 -50.79 21.24 -36.24
C ASP A 204 -50.78 20.39 -37.53
N PHE A 205 -50.01 19.30 -37.48
CA PHE A 205 -49.50 18.56 -38.64
C PHE A 205 -50.60 18.11 -39.59
N ASN A 206 -51.61 17.37 -39.10
CA ASN A 206 -52.68 16.85 -39.96
C ASN A 206 -53.65 17.93 -40.42
N ASN A 207 -53.74 19.03 -39.68
CA ASN A 207 -54.59 20.17 -40.04
C ASN A 207 -53.88 21.16 -40.98
N ASN A 208 -52.63 20.93 -41.39
CA ASN A 208 -51.91 21.82 -42.31
C ASN A 208 -51.87 23.29 -41.84
N ARG A 209 -51.69 23.51 -40.53
CA ARG A 209 -51.74 24.85 -39.91
C ARG A 209 -50.61 25.07 -38.92
N ILE A 210 -50.25 26.33 -38.76
CA ILE A 210 -49.44 26.81 -37.63
C ILE A 210 -50.35 27.60 -36.71
N ARG A 211 -50.42 27.17 -35.45
CA ARG A 211 -51.29 27.78 -34.43
C ARG A 211 -50.43 28.59 -33.49
N LYS A 212 -50.93 29.76 -33.08
CA LYS A 212 -50.34 30.60 -32.03
C LYS A 212 -51.25 30.54 -30.81
N ILE A 213 -50.66 30.25 -29.66
CA ILE A 213 -51.35 30.23 -28.37
C ILE A 213 -50.70 31.29 -27.48
N THR A 214 -51.49 32.27 -27.04
CA THR A 214 -51.02 33.29 -26.10
C THR A 214 -50.93 32.71 -24.68
N PRO A 215 -50.24 33.39 -23.74
CA PRO A 215 -50.20 32.95 -22.33
C PRO A 215 -51.58 32.79 -21.68
N ALA A 216 -52.59 33.51 -22.16
CA ALA A 216 -53.99 33.40 -21.72
C ALA A 216 -54.75 32.19 -22.31
N GLY A 217 -54.08 31.32 -23.07
CA GLY A 217 -54.68 30.14 -23.70
C GLY A 217 -55.53 30.45 -24.94
N VAL A 218 -55.46 31.68 -25.48
CA VAL A 218 -56.17 32.05 -26.71
C VAL A 218 -55.45 31.42 -27.89
N VAL A 219 -56.09 30.44 -28.54
CA VAL A 219 -55.61 29.79 -29.76
C VAL A 219 -56.13 30.53 -30.98
N THR A 220 -55.21 30.95 -31.83
CA THR A 220 -55.50 31.51 -33.15
C THR A 220 -54.73 30.77 -34.22
N THR A 221 -55.32 30.66 -35.41
CA THR A 221 -54.56 30.25 -36.59
C THR A 221 -53.63 31.40 -36.96
N LEU A 222 -52.33 31.23 -36.72
CA LEU A 222 -51.32 32.18 -37.19
C LEU A 222 -51.23 32.12 -38.72
N ALA A 223 -51.24 30.91 -39.27
CA ALA A 223 -51.31 30.70 -40.71
C ALA A 223 -51.80 29.29 -41.12
N GLY A 224 -52.34 29.18 -42.33
CA GLY A 224 -52.77 27.92 -42.94
C GLY A 224 -54.28 27.83 -43.18
N SER A 225 -54.70 27.40 -44.37
CA SER A 225 -56.11 27.29 -44.74
C SER A 225 -56.80 26.04 -44.18
N GLY A 226 -56.05 25.07 -43.67
CA GLY A 226 -56.57 23.74 -43.35
C GLY A 226 -56.52 22.75 -44.52
N THR A 227 -56.23 23.25 -45.73
CA THR A 227 -56.11 22.43 -46.94
C THR A 227 -54.65 22.18 -47.23
N PHE A 228 -54.34 20.94 -47.61
CA PHE A 228 -53.03 20.59 -48.14
C PHE A 228 -52.70 21.47 -49.35
N GLY A 229 -51.56 22.15 -49.32
CA GLY A 229 -51.08 23.02 -50.40
C GLY A 229 -49.90 23.86 -49.95
N SER A 230 -49.35 24.70 -50.83
CA SER A 230 -48.12 25.46 -50.55
C SER A 230 -48.21 26.96 -50.88
N ALA A 231 -49.42 27.49 -51.03
CA ALA A 231 -49.65 28.90 -51.31
C ALA A 231 -49.04 29.79 -50.20
N ASP A 232 -48.36 30.85 -50.60
CA ASP A 232 -47.97 31.96 -49.73
C ASP A 232 -49.15 32.91 -49.55
N GLY A 233 -49.14 33.69 -48.46
CA GLY A 233 -50.25 34.57 -48.13
C GLY A 233 -50.24 34.95 -46.65
N THR A 234 -51.21 35.76 -46.24
CA THR A 234 -51.37 36.16 -44.83
C THR A 234 -52.44 35.30 -44.16
N GLY A 235 -52.14 34.77 -42.98
CA GLY A 235 -53.09 33.99 -42.19
C GLY A 235 -53.61 32.75 -42.93
N THR A 236 -54.93 32.63 -43.05
CA THR A 236 -55.61 31.48 -43.68
C THR A 236 -55.53 31.46 -45.21
N ALA A 237 -55.01 32.52 -45.85
CA ALA A 237 -54.74 32.50 -47.29
C ALA A 237 -53.52 31.64 -47.65
N ALA A 238 -52.59 31.46 -46.70
CA ALA A 238 -51.47 30.55 -46.87
C ALA A 238 -51.89 29.08 -46.71
N GLN A 239 -51.15 28.17 -47.31
CA GLN A 239 -51.39 26.72 -47.22
C GLN A 239 -50.10 26.00 -46.82
N PHE A 240 -50.24 24.88 -46.11
CA PHE A 240 -49.15 23.97 -45.72
C PHE A 240 -49.48 22.52 -46.08
N GLY A 241 -48.50 21.64 -45.96
CA GLY A 241 -48.59 20.20 -46.21
C GLY A 241 -47.83 19.45 -45.11
N GLY A 242 -48.51 19.16 -44.00
CA GLY A 242 -47.92 18.49 -42.85
C GLY A 242 -46.76 19.26 -42.22
N PRO A 243 -46.97 20.49 -41.67
CA PRO A 243 -45.91 21.20 -40.97
C PRO A 243 -45.40 20.36 -39.78
N ARG A 244 -44.07 20.26 -39.62
CA ARG A 244 -43.47 19.37 -38.61
C ARG A 244 -42.58 20.10 -37.61
N GLY A 245 -41.36 20.47 -37.99
CA GLY A 245 -40.44 21.22 -37.13
C GLY A 245 -40.79 22.71 -37.13
N VAL A 246 -40.73 23.34 -35.96
CA VAL A 246 -40.92 24.77 -35.76
C VAL A 246 -39.78 25.35 -34.93
N ALA A 247 -39.32 26.53 -35.30
CA ALA A 247 -38.37 27.32 -34.51
C ALA A 247 -38.79 28.78 -34.57
N VAL A 248 -38.51 29.56 -33.52
CA VAL A 248 -38.83 30.99 -33.46
C VAL A 248 -37.57 31.79 -33.17
N ASP A 249 -37.38 32.90 -33.90
CA ASP A 249 -36.27 33.81 -33.64
C ASP A 249 -36.62 34.88 -32.60
N ALA A 250 -35.62 35.65 -32.17
CA ALA A 250 -35.79 36.71 -31.17
C ALA A 250 -36.73 37.86 -31.63
N ALA A 251 -37.00 37.98 -32.94
CA ALA A 251 -37.95 38.95 -33.48
C ALA A 251 -39.38 38.38 -33.57
N GLY A 252 -39.60 37.13 -33.14
CA GLY A 252 -40.89 36.45 -33.20
C GLY A 252 -41.23 35.90 -34.58
N ASN A 253 -40.29 35.80 -35.53
CA ASN A 253 -40.55 35.10 -36.78
C ASN A 253 -40.49 33.58 -36.55
N VAL A 254 -41.46 32.88 -37.10
CA VAL A 254 -41.57 31.42 -37.00
C VAL A 254 -41.08 30.79 -38.29
N TYR A 255 -40.16 29.83 -38.17
CA TYR A 255 -39.61 29.04 -39.26
C TYR A 255 -40.16 27.63 -39.19
N VAL A 256 -40.67 27.13 -40.32
CA VAL A 256 -41.46 25.89 -40.36
C VAL A 256 -40.89 24.97 -41.42
N ALA A 257 -40.63 23.72 -41.03
CA ALA A 257 -40.44 22.64 -41.98
C ALA A 257 -41.81 22.15 -42.49
N ASP A 258 -42.14 22.54 -43.71
CA ASP A 258 -43.35 22.14 -44.40
C ASP A 258 -43.10 20.80 -45.11
N TYR A 259 -43.18 19.73 -44.32
CA TYR A 259 -42.56 18.43 -44.57
C TYR A 259 -42.99 17.82 -45.92
N ASN A 260 -44.29 17.69 -46.17
CA ASN A 260 -44.78 17.06 -47.41
C ASN A 260 -44.69 18.00 -48.62
N ASN A 261 -44.53 19.30 -48.39
CA ASN A 261 -44.36 20.29 -49.46
C ASN A 261 -42.90 20.54 -49.82
N HIS A 262 -41.92 19.91 -49.17
CA HIS A 262 -40.50 20.11 -49.50
C HIS A 262 -40.05 21.58 -49.39
N ARG A 263 -40.58 22.33 -48.41
CA ARG A 263 -40.33 23.78 -48.25
C ARG A 263 -39.99 24.16 -46.81
N ILE A 264 -39.27 25.27 -46.68
CA ILE A 264 -39.10 25.99 -45.42
C ILE A 264 -39.88 27.29 -45.52
N ARG A 265 -40.79 27.51 -44.58
CA ARG A 265 -41.70 28.65 -44.57
C ARG A 265 -41.29 29.59 -43.45
N LYS A 266 -41.31 30.90 -43.72
CA LYS A 266 -41.14 31.94 -42.71
C LYS A 266 -42.48 32.62 -42.48
N ILE A 267 -42.85 32.78 -41.22
CA ILE A 267 -44.08 33.44 -40.79
C ILE A 267 -43.69 34.62 -39.91
N THR A 268 -44.11 35.82 -40.29
CA THR A 268 -43.92 37.01 -39.45
C THR A 268 -44.91 37.03 -38.28
N PRO A 269 -44.70 37.83 -37.22
CA PRO A 269 -45.68 38.00 -36.15
C PRO A 269 -47.08 38.43 -36.63
N ALA A 270 -47.18 39.09 -37.79
CA ALA A 270 -48.43 39.50 -38.43
C ALA A 270 -49.13 38.35 -39.21
N GLY A 271 -48.58 37.14 -39.20
CA GLY A 271 -49.14 35.98 -39.91
C GLY A 271 -48.84 35.96 -41.42
N VAL A 272 -47.95 36.83 -41.91
CA VAL A 272 -47.52 36.80 -43.32
C VAL A 272 -46.60 35.60 -43.53
N VAL A 273 -47.04 34.64 -44.35
CA VAL A 273 -46.26 33.47 -44.77
C VAL A 273 -45.59 33.75 -46.09
N THR A 274 -44.29 33.54 -46.11
CA THR A 274 -43.47 33.49 -47.32
C THR A 274 -42.71 32.18 -47.40
N THR A 275 -42.57 31.63 -48.59
CA THR A 275 -41.64 30.54 -48.85
C THR A 275 -40.22 31.11 -48.74
N LEU A 276 -39.54 30.81 -47.63
CA LEU A 276 -38.16 31.22 -47.42
C LEU A 276 -37.24 30.46 -48.38
N ALA A 277 -37.50 29.16 -48.55
CA ALA A 277 -36.83 28.33 -49.54
C ALA A 277 -37.60 27.05 -49.90
N GLY A 278 -37.34 26.52 -51.10
CA GLY A 278 -37.89 25.25 -51.58
C GLY A 278 -38.83 25.42 -52.79
N SER A 279 -38.63 24.63 -53.83
CA SER A 279 -39.45 24.66 -55.06
C SER A 279 -40.84 24.03 -54.87
N GLY A 280 -40.99 23.14 -53.90
CA GLY A 280 -42.15 22.24 -53.81
C GLY A 280 -41.91 20.85 -54.42
N THR A 281 -40.78 20.64 -55.08
CA THR A 281 -40.39 19.36 -55.66
C THR A 281 -39.35 18.68 -54.79
N PHE A 282 -39.50 17.37 -54.61
CA PHE A 282 -38.48 16.54 -54.00
C PHE A 282 -37.15 16.68 -54.76
N GLY A 283 -36.09 17.02 -54.05
CA GLY A 283 -34.74 17.16 -54.61
C GLY A 283 -33.82 17.88 -53.63
N SER A 284 -32.56 18.10 -54.00
CA SER A 284 -31.55 18.67 -53.10
C SER A 284 -30.74 19.83 -53.70
N ALA A 285 -31.25 20.49 -54.75
CA ALA A 285 -30.58 21.62 -55.38
C ALA A 285 -30.38 22.77 -54.38
N ASP A 286 -29.19 23.36 -54.38
CA ASP A 286 -28.91 24.63 -53.71
C ASP A 286 -29.41 25.79 -54.58
N GLY A 287 -29.65 26.94 -53.96
CA GLY A 287 -30.23 28.10 -54.66
C GLY A 287 -30.89 29.09 -53.71
N THR A 288 -31.40 30.19 -54.24
CA THR A 288 -32.12 31.19 -53.45
C THR A 288 -33.62 30.99 -53.58
N GLY A 289 -34.36 31.00 -52.46
CA GLY A 289 -35.81 30.88 -52.44
C GLY A 289 -36.30 29.58 -53.09
N THR A 290 -37.18 29.70 -54.07
CA THR A 290 -37.81 28.57 -54.78
C THR A 290 -36.87 27.85 -55.76
N ALA A 291 -35.68 28.37 -56.03
CA ALA A 291 -34.66 27.66 -56.82
C ALA A 291 -34.03 26.49 -56.05
N ALA A 292 -34.05 26.54 -54.72
CA ALA A 292 -33.58 25.45 -53.87
C ALA A 292 -34.62 24.32 -53.78
N GLN A 293 -34.18 23.10 -53.51
CA GLN A 293 -35.05 21.92 -53.32
C GLN A 293 -34.74 21.19 -52.01
N PHE A 294 -35.75 20.58 -51.41
CA PHE A 294 -35.66 19.74 -50.20
C PHE A 294 -36.38 18.40 -50.38
N GLY A 295 -36.16 17.47 -49.46
CA GLY A 295 -36.69 16.11 -49.43
C GLY A 295 -37.22 15.79 -48.04
N GLY A 296 -38.46 16.21 -47.74
CA GLY A 296 -39.09 15.97 -46.44
C GLY A 296 -38.34 16.61 -45.27
N PRO A 297 -38.14 17.95 -45.24
CA PRO A 297 -37.42 18.60 -44.15
C PRO A 297 -38.08 18.30 -42.79
N ARG A 298 -37.28 17.98 -41.76
CA ARG A 298 -37.79 17.59 -40.43
C ARG A 298 -37.42 18.62 -39.35
N GLY A 299 -36.22 18.50 -38.80
CA GLY A 299 -35.74 19.37 -37.73
C GLY A 299 -35.33 20.74 -38.28
N VAL A 300 -35.67 21.80 -37.54
CA VAL A 300 -35.28 23.17 -37.84
C VAL A 300 -34.73 23.83 -36.58
N ALA A 301 -33.63 24.56 -36.71
CA ALA A 301 -33.07 25.41 -35.67
C ALA A 301 -32.67 26.75 -36.27
N VAL A 302 -32.73 27.83 -35.47
CA VAL A 302 -32.36 29.18 -35.90
C VAL A 302 -31.27 29.74 -34.98
N ASP A 303 -30.23 30.31 -35.57
CA ASP A 303 -29.17 30.98 -34.79
C ASP A 303 -29.49 32.46 -34.53
N ALA A 304 -28.69 33.10 -33.67
CA ALA A 304 -28.87 34.51 -33.30
C ALA A 304 -28.73 35.49 -34.49
N ALA A 305 -28.09 35.07 -35.60
CA ALA A 305 -28.00 35.87 -36.82
C ALA A 305 -29.20 35.64 -37.76
N GLY A 306 -30.15 34.79 -37.38
CA GLY A 306 -31.32 34.43 -38.17
C GLY A 306 -31.04 33.41 -39.28
N ASN A 307 -29.90 32.71 -39.26
CA ASN A 307 -29.71 31.60 -40.18
C ASN A 307 -30.50 30.39 -39.70
N VAL A 308 -31.14 29.70 -40.63
CA VAL A 308 -31.94 28.50 -40.37
C VAL A 308 -31.16 27.27 -40.80
N TYR A 309 -31.04 26.30 -39.89
CA TYR A 309 -30.41 25.00 -40.12
C TYR A 309 -31.48 23.92 -40.21
N VAL A 310 -31.40 23.08 -41.23
CA VAL A 310 -32.47 22.14 -41.59
C VAL A 310 -31.91 20.75 -41.75
N ALA A 311 -32.52 19.78 -41.07
CA ALA A 311 -32.37 18.37 -41.39
C ALA A 311 -33.23 18.03 -42.61
N ASP A 312 -32.56 17.93 -43.77
CA ASP A 312 -33.16 17.53 -45.03
C ASP A 312 -33.22 16.00 -45.08
N TYR A 313 -34.18 15.47 -44.31
CA TYR A 313 -34.23 14.09 -43.80
C TYR A 313 -34.07 13.03 -44.90
N ASN A 314 -34.89 13.09 -45.96
CA ASN A 314 -34.84 12.08 -47.03
C ASN A 314 -33.70 12.31 -48.02
N ASN A 315 -33.09 13.50 -48.04
CA ASN A 315 -31.91 13.79 -48.85
C ASN A 315 -30.59 13.53 -48.12
N HIS A 316 -30.62 13.12 -46.85
CA HIS A 316 -29.41 12.83 -46.06
C HIS A 316 -28.44 14.02 -45.98
N ARG A 317 -28.98 15.24 -45.85
CA ARG A 317 -28.21 16.49 -45.84
C ARG A 317 -28.61 17.39 -44.69
N ILE A 318 -27.69 18.25 -44.30
CA ILE A 318 -27.96 19.42 -43.46
C ILE A 318 -27.82 20.67 -44.32
N ARG A 319 -28.86 21.50 -44.33
CA ARG A 319 -28.94 22.70 -45.17
C ARG A 319 -28.88 23.93 -44.28
N LYS A 320 -28.16 24.96 -44.73
CA LYS A 320 -28.14 26.28 -44.10
C LYS A 320 -28.87 27.26 -45.01
N ILE A 321 -29.74 28.07 -44.42
CA ILE A 321 -30.54 29.08 -45.10
C ILE A 321 -30.24 30.42 -44.45
N THR A 322 -29.80 31.41 -45.23
CA THR A 322 -29.60 32.77 -44.72
C THR A 322 -30.94 33.50 -44.59
N PRO A 323 -31.01 34.64 -43.86
CA PRO A 323 -32.22 35.46 -43.81
C PRO A 323 -32.75 35.92 -45.17
N ALA A 324 -31.88 35.98 -46.20
CA ALA A 324 -32.23 36.31 -47.58
C ALA A 324 -32.77 35.10 -48.39
N GLY A 325 -32.92 33.92 -47.76
CA GLY A 325 -33.41 32.71 -48.41
C GLY A 325 -32.38 31.98 -49.26
N VAL A 326 -31.08 32.30 -49.13
CA VAL A 326 -30.01 31.59 -49.83
C VAL A 326 -29.77 30.24 -49.15
N VAL A 327 -30.04 29.15 -49.85
CA VAL A 327 -29.79 27.78 -49.39
C VAL A 327 -28.45 27.28 -49.90
N THR A 328 -27.65 26.81 -48.97
CA THR A 328 -26.42 26.05 -49.24
C THR A 328 -26.45 24.72 -48.52
N THR A 329 -25.93 23.67 -49.16
CA THR A 329 -25.64 22.41 -48.47
C THR A 329 -24.48 22.65 -47.51
N LEU A 330 -24.79 22.70 -46.21
CA LEU A 330 -23.77 22.84 -45.16
C LEU A 330 -22.96 21.55 -45.04
N ALA A 331 -23.64 20.40 -45.10
CA ALA A 331 -23.01 19.09 -45.12
C ALA A 331 -23.91 17.98 -45.70
N GLY A 332 -23.29 16.93 -46.25
CA GLY A 332 -23.96 15.72 -46.73
C GLY A 332 -23.86 15.54 -48.26
N SER A 333 -23.46 14.35 -48.71
CA SER A 333 -23.32 14.03 -50.14
C SER A 333 -24.66 13.79 -50.85
N GLY A 334 -25.71 13.46 -50.08
CA GLY A 334 -26.97 12.92 -50.62
C GLY A 334 -27.03 11.39 -50.68
N THR A 335 -25.92 10.70 -50.39
CA THR A 335 -25.86 9.24 -50.28
C THR A 335 -25.92 8.85 -48.81
N PHE A 336 -26.70 7.81 -48.49
CA PHE A 336 -26.70 7.28 -47.13
C PHE A 336 -25.31 6.74 -46.76
N GLY A 337 -24.86 7.04 -45.55
CA GLY A 337 -23.54 6.65 -45.04
C GLY A 337 -23.12 7.57 -43.90
N PHE A 338 -21.92 7.38 -43.34
CA PHE A 338 -21.46 8.12 -42.15
C PHE A 338 -20.07 8.74 -42.30
N ALA A 339 -19.53 8.82 -43.52
CA ALA A 339 -18.22 9.41 -43.76
C ALA A 339 -18.12 10.82 -43.15
N ASN A 340 -17.02 11.08 -42.44
CA ASN A 340 -16.63 12.43 -42.03
C ASN A 340 -15.99 13.17 -43.21
N GLY A 341 -15.95 14.49 -43.13
CA GLY A 341 -15.42 15.33 -44.20
C GLY A 341 -16.04 16.72 -44.19
N THR A 342 -15.62 17.57 -45.12
CA THR A 342 -16.14 18.93 -45.25
C THR A 342 -17.24 19.00 -46.31
N GLY A 343 -18.36 19.62 -45.98
CA GLY A 343 -19.46 19.84 -46.92
C GLY A 343 -20.03 18.53 -47.49
N THR A 344 -20.05 18.42 -48.81
CA THR A 344 -20.61 17.27 -49.55
C THR A 344 -19.73 16.01 -49.50
N ALA A 345 -18.51 16.08 -48.96
CA ALA A 345 -17.70 14.89 -48.72
C ALA A 345 -18.21 14.06 -47.53
N ALA A 346 -18.92 14.68 -46.59
CA ALA A 346 -19.53 13.99 -45.48
C ALA A 346 -20.82 13.26 -45.89
N GLN A 347 -21.17 12.19 -45.20
CA GLN A 347 -22.42 11.43 -45.42
C GLN A 347 -23.24 11.35 -44.13
N PHE A 348 -24.56 11.29 -44.28
CA PHE A 348 -25.54 11.06 -43.21
C PHE A 348 -26.51 9.96 -43.64
N TRP A 349 -27.32 9.45 -42.72
CA TRP A 349 -28.43 8.55 -43.02
C TRP A 349 -29.64 8.97 -42.18
N GLN A 350 -30.57 9.65 -42.86
CA GLN A 350 -31.80 10.20 -42.28
C GLN A 350 -31.56 11.05 -41.01
N PRO A 351 -30.84 12.20 -41.13
CA PRO A 351 -30.63 13.10 -40.00
C PRO A 351 -31.96 13.64 -39.50
N ALA A 352 -32.20 13.65 -38.19
CA ALA A 352 -33.48 14.02 -37.59
C ALA A 352 -33.43 15.33 -36.80
N GLY A 353 -33.03 15.29 -35.52
CA GLY A 353 -32.91 16.46 -34.65
C GLY A 353 -31.71 17.32 -35.02
N VAL A 354 -31.87 18.63 -34.91
CA VAL A 354 -30.82 19.64 -35.13
C VAL A 354 -30.85 20.66 -34.01
N ALA A 355 -29.68 20.96 -33.45
CA ALA A 355 -29.47 22.03 -32.48
C ALA A 355 -28.25 22.87 -32.91
N VAL A 356 -28.23 24.15 -32.58
CA VAL A 356 -27.13 25.06 -32.92
C VAL A 356 -26.63 25.76 -31.67
N ASP A 357 -25.32 25.77 -31.46
CA ASP A 357 -24.70 26.49 -30.33
C ASP A 357 -24.44 27.97 -30.65
N ALA A 358 -24.04 28.74 -29.62
CA ALA A 358 -23.74 30.16 -29.77
C ALA A 358 -22.53 30.46 -30.68
N SER A 359 -21.68 29.47 -30.95
CA SER A 359 -20.56 29.58 -31.90
C SER A 359 -20.95 29.20 -33.34
N GLY A 360 -22.21 28.80 -33.56
CA GLY A 360 -22.73 28.36 -34.85
C GLY A 360 -22.36 26.92 -35.21
N ASN A 361 -21.90 26.09 -34.27
CA ASN A 361 -21.76 24.67 -34.52
C ASN A 361 -23.13 23.99 -34.49
N VAL A 362 -23.37 23.10 -35.43
CA VAL A 362 -24.62 22.36 -35.56
C VAL A 362 -24.42 20.93 -35.07
N TYR A 363 -25.30 20.48 -34.19
CA TYR A 363 -25.34 19.13 -33.64
C TYR A 363 -26.53 18.38 -34.20
N VAL A 364 -26.28 17.16 -34.67
CA VAL A 364 -27.25 16.41 -35.48
C VAL A 364 -27.37 14.99 -34.97
N GLY A 365 -28.61 14.56 -34.73
CA GLY A 365 -28.95 13.15 -34.60
C GLY A 365 -28.92 12.48 -35.98
N ASP A 366 -27.86 11.74 -36.28
CA ASP A 366 -27.71 10.97 -37.52
C ASP A 366 -28.33 9.59 -37.31
N SER A 367 -29.67 9.59 -37.25
CA SER A 367 -30.46 8.60 -36.52
C SER A 367 -30.25 7.16 -36.97
N GLN A 368 -30.16 6.90 -38.28
CA GLN A 368 -29.96 5.54 -38.80
C GLN A 368 -28.49 5.10 -38.79
N ASN A 369 -27.57 6.04 -38.59
CA ASN A 369 -26.14 5.76 -38.42
C ASN A 369 -25.74 5.60 -36.95
N PHE A 370 -26.67 5.70 -36.01
CA PHE A 370 -26.44 5.54 -34.57
C PHE A 370 -25.36 6.49 -34.02
N ARG A 371 -25.36 7.75 -34.51
CA ARG A 371 -24.31 8.73 -34.21
C ARG A 371 -24.88 10.11 -33.94
N ILE A 372 -24.11 10.88 -33.18
CA ILE A 372 -24.22 12.33 -33.09
C ILE A 372 -23.10 12.95 -33.90
N ARG A 373 -23.45 13.88 -34.78
CA ARG A 373 -22.51 14.56 -35.67
C ARG A 373 -22.42 16.03 -35.26
N LYS A 374 -21.18 16.56 -35.24
CA LYS A 374 -20.91 17.98 -35.06
C LYS A 374 -20.45 18.56 -36.39
N ILE A 375 -21.04 19.68 -36.78
CA ILE A 375 -20.74 20.41 -38.00
C ILE A 375 -20.30 21.82 -37.62
N THR A 376 -19.10 22.22 -38.02
CA THR A 376 -18.62 23.60 -37.80
C THR A 376 -19.26 24.58 -38.78
N PRO A 377 -19.19 25.91 -38.53
CA PRO A 377 -19.64 26.91 -39.50
C PRO A 377 -19.00 26.78 -40.90
N ALA A 378 -17.80 26.20 -40.99
CA ALA A 378 -17.10 25.92 -42.25
C ALA A 378 -17.58 24.62 -42.94
N GLY A 379 -18.57 23.93 -42.39
CA GLY A 379 -19.11 22.67 -42.93
C GLY A 379 -18.27 21.43 -42.63
N VAL A 380 -17.29 21.51 -41.72
CA VAL A 380 -16.48 20.34 -41.34
C VAL A 380 -17.32 19.44 -40.44
N VAL A 381 -17.59 18.22 -40.90
CA VAL A 381 -18.33 17.20 -40.16
C VAL A 381 -17.36 16.25 -39.46
N THR A 382 -17.59 16.09 -38.16
CA THR A 382 -16.93 15.06 -37.34
C THR A 382 -17.98 14.23 -36.62
N THR A 383 -17.65 12.95 -36.39
CA THR A 383 -18.39 12.13 -35.44
C THR A 383 -18.12 12.69 -34.05
N PHE A 384 -19.14 13.31 -33.46
CA PHE A 384 -19.03 13.84 -32.11
C PHE A 384 -19.15 12.71 -31.09
N ALA A 385 -20.09 11.79 -31.30
CA ALA A 385 -20.16 10.55 -30.54
C ALA A 385 -20.87 9.43 -31.31
N GLY A 386 -20.61 8.19 -30.93
CA GLY A 386 -21.26 7.00 -31.48
C GLY A 386 -20.35 6.16 -32.38
N SER A 387 -20.29 4.86 -32.11
CA SER A 387 -19.52 3.87 -32.88
C SER A 387 -20.14 3.59 -34.26
N GLY A 388 -21.46 3.78 -34.39
CA GLY A 388 -22.25 3.25 -35.50
C GLY A 388 -22.66 1.79 -35.36
N VAL A 389 -22.42 1.19 -34.19
CA VAL A 389 -22.96 -0.10 -33.79
C VAL A 389 -24.11 0.15 -32.83
N LEU A 390 -25.21 -0.56 -33.06
CA LEU A 390 -26.37 -0.55 -32.15
C LEU A 390 -25.95 -0.99 -30.74
N GLY A 391 -26.32 -0.20 -29.74
CA GLY A 391 -26.00 -0.49 -28.34
C GLY A 391 -26.05 0.78 -27.51
N PHE A 392 -25.72 0.67 -26.22
CA PHE A 392 -25.83 1.77 -25.26
C PHE A 392 -24.57 1.99 -24.42
N ALA A 393 -23.42 1.43 -24.82
CA ALA A 393 -22.17 1.63 -24.11
C ALA A 393 -21.88 3.13 -23.91
N ASP A 394 -21.51 3.49 -22.68
CA ASP A 394 -20.97 4.82 -22.35
C ASP A 394 -19.48 4.87 -22.74
N GLY A 395 -18.96 6.08 -22.90
CA GLY A 395 -17.55 6.27 -23.24
C GLY A 395 -17.27 7.48 -24.11
N THR A 396 -16.02 7.61 -24.50
CA THR A 396 -15.53 8.75 -25.27
C THR A 396 -15.78 8.60 -26.77
N GLY A 397 -16.33 9.63 -27.41
CA GLY A 397 -16.46 9.70 -28.87
C GLY A 397 -17.09 8.45 -29.48
N THR A 398 -16.32 7.72 -30.30
CA THR A 398 -16.75 6.51 -31.01
C THR A 398 -16.80 5.24 -30.15
N ALA A 399 -16.30 5.27 -28.90
CA ALA A 399 -16.49 4.15 -27.97
C ALA A 399 -17.93 4.06 -27.45
N ALA A 400 -18.63 5.21 -27.40
CA ALA A 400 -20.04 5.24 -27.05
C ALA A 400 -20.91 4.63 -28.15
N GLN A 401 -22.04 4.05 -27.77
CA GLN A 401 -23.01 3.46 -28.70
C GLN A 401 -24.39 4.11 -28.52
N PHE A 402 -25.15 4.25 -29.60
CA PHE A 402 -26.52 4.78 -29.61
C PHE A 402 -27.44 3.83 -30.38
N ASN A 403 -28.76 4.06 -30.29
CA ASN A 403 -29.77 3.40 -31.10
C ASN A 403 -30.92 4.39 -31.40
N PHE A 404 -30.93 4.88 -32.64
CA PHE A 404 -31.88 5.85 -33.16
C PHE A 404 -31.94 7.17 -32.36
N PRO A 405 -30.84 7.94 -32.28
CA PRO A 405 -30.85 9.26 -31.64
C PRO A 405 -31.80 10.21 -32.40
N SER A 406 -32.85 10.70 -31.74
CA SER A 406 -33.97 11.42 -32.38
C SER A 406 -33.93 12.92 -32.10
N GLY A 407 -34.25 13.33 -30.87
CA GLY A 407 -34.21 14.70 -30.35
C GLY A 407 -32.83 15.02 -29.76
N VAL A 408 -32.36 16.24 -30.03
CA VAL A 408 -31.10 16.78 -29.49
C VAL A 408 -31.30 18.22 -29.06
N ASP A 409 -30.77 18.58 -27.90
CA ASP A 409 -30.82 19.96 -27.40
C ASP A 409 -29.59 20.26 -26.51
N LEU A 410 -29.25 21.53 -26.35
CA LEU A 410 -28.03 22.02 -25.71
C LEU A 410 -28.35 22.86 -24.47
N ASP A 411 -27.54 22.73 -23.43
CA ASP A 411 -27.51 23.74 -22.36
C ASP A 411 -26.52 24.88 -22.66
N ALA A 412 -26.57 25.94 -21.85
CA ALA A 412 -25.69 27.09 -21.98
C ALA A 412 -24.20 26.77 -21.75
N ALA A 413 -23.88 25.63 -21.13
CA ALA A 413 -22.51 25.15 -20.94
C ALA A 413 -22.00 24.32 -22.13
N GLY A 414 -22.86 24.07 -23.14
CA GLY A 414 -22.53 23.29 -24.33
C GLY A 414 -22.62 21.78 -24.12
N ASN A 415 -23.26 21.30 -23.05
CA ASN A 415 -23.60 19.89 -22.94
C ASN A 415 -24.74 19.56 -23.90
N LEU A 416 -24.61 18.45 -24.63
CA LEU A 416 -25.65 17.97 -25.53
C LEU A 416 -26.45 16.86 -24.87
N TYR A 417 -27.77 16.99 -24.91
CA TYR A 417 -28.72 16.00 -24.43
C TYR A 417 -29.39 15.32 -25.61
N VAL A 418 -29.46 13.99 -25.56
CA VAL A 418 -29.89 13.16 -26.69
C VAL A 418 -30.98 12.21 -26.23
N ALA A 419 -32.11 12.23 -26.93
CA ALA A 419 -33.13 11.19 -26.86
C ALA A 419 -32.65 9.97 -27.65
N ASP A 420 -32.13 8.96 -26.94
CA ASP A 420 -31.62 7.70 -27.51
C ASP A 420 -32.79 6.71 -27.62
N ALA A 421 -33.68 7.00 -28.57
CA ALA A 421 -35.08 6.56 -28.57
C ALA A 421 -35.24 5.04 -28.47
N SER A 422 -34.48 4.27 -29.25
CA SER A 422 -34.60 2.81 -29.28
C SER A 422 -33.77 2.11 -28.20
N ASN A 423 -32.95 2.86 -27.46
CA ASN A 423 -32.29 2.40 -26.24
C ASN A 423 -33.06 2.79 -24.98
N TRP A 424 -34.17 3.52 -25.10
CA TRP A 424 -34.99 3.93 -23.96
C TRP A 424 -34.20 4.71 -22.90
N ARG A 425 -33.32 5.61 -23.36
CA ARG A 425 -32.38 6.35 -22.50
C ARG A 425 -32.28 7.81 -22.93
N ILE A 426 -31.91 8.65 -21.98
CA ILE A 426 -31.39 9.98 -22.27
C ILE A 426 -29.88 9.97 -22.04
N ARG A 427 -29.14 10.42 -23.04
CA ARG A 427 -27.68 10.46 -23.02
C ARG A 427 -27.22 11.90 -22.90
N LYS A 428 -26.22 12.14 -22.05
CA LYS A 428 -25.56 13.43 -21.90
C LYS A 428 -24.15 13.32 -22.48
N ILE A 429 -23.83 14.22 -23.39
CA ILE A 429 -22.49 14.38 -23.95
C ILE A 429 -21.87 15.62 -23.35
N THR A 430 -20.83 15.42 -22.53
CA THR A 430 -20.10 16.47 -21.84
C THR A 430 -18.72 16.61 -22.46
N PRO A 431 -18.35 17.77 -22.99
CA PRO A 431 -16.97 18.04 -23.37
C PRO A 431 -16.06 18.05 -22.13
N VAL A 432 -14.99 17.25 -22.14
CA VAL A 432 -14.03 17.13 -21.03
C VAL A 432 -12.59 17.28 -21.53
N PRO A 433 -11.65 17.76 -20.69
CA PRO A 433 -10.25 17.87 -21.05
C PRO A 433 -9.50 16.53 -21.04
N TYR A 434 -9.93 15.56 -20.21
CA TYR A 434 -9.29 14.26 -20.08
C TYR A 434 -10.30 13.10 -20.14
N THR A 435 -9.89 11.98 -20.74
CA THR A 435 -10.64 10.71 -20.75
C THR A 435 -9.73 9.51 -20.56
N ILE A 436 -10.28 8.39 -20.10
CA ILE A 436 -9.57 7.12 -19.91
C ILE A 436 -10.36 5.95 -20.52
N SER A 437 -9.67 4.97 -21.10
CA SER A 437 -10.28 3.75 -21.64
C SER A 437 -9.32 2.55 -21.53
N PRO A 438 -9.79 1.36 -21.10
CA PRO A 438 -11.14 1.05 -20.61
C PRO A 438 -11.43 1.73 -19.24
N ALA A 439 -12.62 1.50 -18.69
CA ALA A 439 -12.95 1.99 -17.35
C ALA A 439 -12.04 1.37 -16.28
N LEU A 440 -11.70 2.14 -15.26
CA LEU A 440 -10.89 1.67 -14.13
C LEU A 440 -11.64 0.61 -13.28
N PRO A 441 -10.92 -0.27 -12.55
CA PRO A 441 -11.52 -1.22 -11.63
C PRO A 441 -12.34 -0.52 -10.54
N SER A 442 -13.35 -1.20 -10.00
CA SER A 442 -14.18 -0.63 -8.93
C SER A 442 -13.32 -0.18 -7.74
N GLY A 443 -13.70 0.96 -7.16
CA GLY A 443 -12.97 1.60 -6.07
C GLY A 443 -11.86 2.56 -6.53
N MET A 444 -11.44 2.48 -7.80
CA MET A 444 -10.61 3.51 -8.43
C MET A 444 -11.46 4.52 -9.18
N SER A 445 -10.93 5.74 -9.34
CA SER A 445 -11.60 6.87 -9.97
C SER A 445 -10.65 7.63 -10.88
N PHE A 446 -11.21 8.25 -11.92
CA PHE A 446 -10.50 9.11 -12.85
C PHE A 446 -11.17 10.49 -12.88
N ASN A 447 -10.42 11.53 -12.58
CA ASN A 447 -10.90 12.90 -12.65
C ASN A 447 -10.81 13.41 -14.10
N GLN A 448 -11.95 13.58 -14.76
CA GLN A 448 -12.02 13.98 -16.18
C GLN A 448 -11.60 15.45 -16.41
N THR A 449 -11.50 16.26 -15.35
CA THR A 449 -11.04 17.65 -15.41
C THR A 449 -9.52 17.77 -15.27
N THR A 450 -8.91 16.96 -14.40
CA THR A 450 -7.47 17.06 -14.07
C THR A 450 -6.62 15.89 -14.59
N GLY A 451 -7.25 14.81 -15.04
CA GLY A 451 -6.61 13.55 -15.41
C GLY A 451 -6.10 12.71 -14.23
N VAL A 452 -6.33 13.12 -12.98
CA VAL A 452 -5.81 12.37 -11.82
C VAL A 452 -6.52 11.01 -11.68
N ILE A 453 -5.74 9.94 -11.47
CA ILE A 453 -6.22 8.61 -11.08
C ILE A 453 -6.00 8.42 -9.59
N SER A 454 -7.04 8.03 -8.85
CA SER A 454 -6.96 7.86 -7.39
C SER A 454 -7.97 6.82 -6.89
N GLY A 455 -7.92 6.49 -5.60
CA GLY A 455 -8.91 5.64 -4.94
C GLY A 455 -8.32 4.36 -4.37
N THR A 456 -9.21 3.44 -3.99
CA THR A 456 -8.90 2.19 -3.31
C THR A 456 -9.54 1.06 -4.10
N PRO A 457 -8.80 0.26 -4.89
CA PRO A 457 -9.40 -0.84 -5.64
C PRO A 457 -10.11 -1.82 -4.71
N THR A 458 -11.30 -2.27 -5.09
CA THR A 458 -12.13 -3.19 -4.28
C THR A 458 -12.28 -4.57 -4.90
N VAL A 459 -11.73 -4.77 -6.09
CA VAL A 459 -11.85 -6.00 -6.87
C VAL A 459 -10.49 -6.33 -7.47
N VAL A 460 -10.20 -7.62 -7.59
CA VAL A 460 -9.01 -8.15 -8.25
C VAL A 460 -9.23 -8.13 -9.77
N THR A 461 -8.26 -7.63 -10.52
CA THR A 461 -8.30 -7.57 -11.98
C THR A 461 -6.96 -7.98 -12.57
N ALA A 462 -6.99 -8.67 -13.70
CA ALA A 462 -5.77 -8.94 -14.48
C ALA A 462 -5.11 -7.64 -14.95
N THR A 463 -3.82 -7.71 -15.30
CA THR A 463 -3.08 -6.58 -15.85
C THR A 463 -3.80 -6.03 -17.08
N THR A 464 -4.23 -4.78 -16.99
CA THR A 464 -4.99 -4.10 -18.04
C THR A 464 -4.26 -2.83 -18.45
N THR A 465 -4.19 -2.57 -19.75
CA THR A 465 -3.63 -1.33 -20.30
C THR A 465 -4.73 -0.29 -20.46
N TYR A 466 -4.56 0.84 -19.80
CA TYR A 466 -5.45 2.00 -19.86
C TYR A 466 -4.82 3.09 -20.71
N THR A 467 -5.55 3.55 -21.72
CA THR A 467 -5.19 4.70 -22.55
C THR A 467 -5.85 5.95 -21.97
N ILE A 468 -5.04 6.94 -21.62
CA ILE A 468 -5.50 8.26 -21.22
C ILE A 468 -5.31 9.21 -22.40
N THR A 469 -6.34 9.99 -22.70
CA THR A 469 -6.32 11.03 -23.74
C THR A 469 -6.62 12.38 -23.13
N ALA A 470 -5.81 13.39 -23.46
CA ALA A 470 -6.04 14.79 -23.15
C ALA A 470 -6.24 15.58 -24.45
N GLY A 471 -7.16 16.53 -24.45
CA GLY A 471 -7.56 17.22 -25.67
C GLY A 471 -7.72 18.72 -25.48
N ASN A 472 -7.50 19.47 -26.55
CA ASN A 472 -7.85 20.88 -26.65
C ASN A 472 -8.25 21.23 -28.09
N ALA A 473 -8.50 22.51 -28.38
CA ALA A 473 -8.91 22.96 -29.70
C ALA A 473 -7.86 22.67 -30.82
N SER A 474 -6.59 22.49 -30.46
CA SER A 474 -5.50 22.18 -31.40
C SER A 474 -5.31 20.68 -31.65
N GLY A 475 -5.94 19.81 -30.86
CA GLY A 475 -5.91 18.36 -31.05
C GLY A 475 -5.83 17.57 -29.75
N ASN A 476 -5.61 16.26 -29.89
CA ASN A 476 -5.54 15.30 -28.77
C ASN A 476 -4.13 14.72 -28.64
N GLY A 477 -3.65 14.55 -27.40
CA GLY A 477 -2.49 13.73 -27.06
C GLY A 477 -2.89 12.57 -26.16
N SER A 478 -2.21 11.43 -26.27
CA SER A 478 -2.53 10.22 -25.49
C SER A 478 -1.29 9.53 -24.93
N THR A 479 -1.47 8.82 -23.83
CA THR A 479 -0.46 7.96 -23.19
C THR A 479 -1.12 6.72 -22.60
N THR A 480 -0.34 5.68 -22.30
CA THR A 480 -0.83 4.44 -21.70
C THR A 480 -0.18 4.14 -20.37
N ILE A 481 -0.94 3.51 -19.48
CA ILE A 481 -0.46 2.91 -18.23
C ILE A 481 -0.98 1.47 -18.13
N SER A 482 -0.24 0.59 -17.48
CA SER A 482 -0.64 -0.82 -17.32
C SER A 482 -0.45 -1.26 -15.88
N PHE A 483 -1.51 -1.82 -15.27
CA PHE A 483 -1.45 -2.37 -13.92
C PHE A 483 -2.52 -3.45 -13.70
N ALA A 484 -2.30 -4.31 -12.72
CA ALA A 484 -3.29 -5.23 -12.15
C ALA A 484 -3.76 -4.76 -10.76
N THR A 485 -4.87 -5.30 -10.28
CA THR A 485 -5.26 -5.18 -8.86
C THR A 485 -5.27 -6.56 -8.24
N VAL A 486 -4.65 -6.73 -7.06
CA VAL A 486 -4.39 -8.03 -6.41
C VAL A 486 -4.95 -8.05 -4.99
N SER A 487 -5.24 -9.24 -4.46
CA SER A 487 -5.62 -9.41 -3.05
C SER A 487 -4.52 -8.88 -2.13
N GLY A 488 -4.90 -8.23 -1.02
CA GLY A 488 -3.96 -7.95 0.07
C GLY A 488 -3.61 -9.18 0.89
N PRO A 489 -2.54 -9.10 1.71
CA PRO A 489 -2.21 -10.16 2.66
C PRO A 489 -3.39 -10.36 3.61
N ALA A 490 -3.79 -11.61 3.80
CA ALA A 490 -4.86 -11.99 4.70
C ALA A 490 -4.31 -12.17 6.12
N THR A 491 -5.13 -11.81 7.11
CA THR A 491 -4.90 -12.20 8.50
C THR A 491 -5.79 -13.38 8.83
N ARG A 492 -5.20 -14.46 9.35
CA ARG A 492 -5.91 -15.64 9.84
C ARG A 492 -5.85 -15.69 11.36
N TYR A 493 -6.95 -16.11 11.97
CA TYR A 493 -7.08 -16.09 13.44
C TYR A 493 -7.21 -17.49 14.02
N VAL A 494 -6.48 -17.75 15.11
CA VAL A 494 -6.40 -19.06 15.77
C VAL A 494 -6.69 -18.92 17.28
N LYS A 495 -7.51 -19.83 17.81
CA LYS A 495 -7.81 -20.00 19.24
C LYS A 495 -7.62 -21.47 19.64
N THR A 496 -7.46 -21.75 20.92
CA THR A 496 -7.37 -23.14 21.43
C THR A 496 -8.65 -23.94 21.20
N THR A 497 -9.80 -23.26 21.12
CA THR A 497 -11.08 -23.85 20.73
C THR A 497 -11.63 -23.10 19.53
N ALA A 498 -11.97 -23.84 18.47
CA ALA A 498 -12.58 -23.28 17.28
C ALA A 498 -13.87 -22.50 17.61
N SER A 499 -14.11 -21.43 16.86
CA SER A 499 -15.30 -20.59 17.02
C SER A 499 -15.94 -20.27 15.67
N GLY A 500 -17.26 -20.03 15.65
CA GLY A 500 -17.99 -19.67 14.43
C GLY A 500 -17.85 -20.72 13.33
N THR A 501 -17.44 -20.29 12.13
CA THR A 501 -17.16 -21.18 10.98
C THR A 501 -15.82 -21.92 11.07
N ALA A 502 -14.94 -21.55 12.01
CA ALA A 502 -13.61 -22.12 12.22
C ALA A 502 -12.64 -22.01 11.02
N ASP A 503 -12.92 -21.13 10.07
CA ASP A 503 -12.12 -20.91 8.86
C ASP A 503 -10.98 -19.88 9.04
N GLY A 504 -10.90 -19.25 10.22
CA GLY A 504 -9.90 -18.24 10.55
C GLY A 504 -10.10 -16.90 9.85
N SER A 505 -11.27 -16.64 9.24
CA SER A 505 -11.59 -15.38 8.53
C SER A 505 -11.75 -14.16 9.43
N SER A 506 -12.05 -14.37 10.72
CA SER A 506 -12.19 -13.33 11.73
C SER A 506 -11.92 -13.89 13.12
N TRP A 507 -11.75 -13.04 14.13
CA TRP A 507 -11.61 -13.50 15.52
C TRP A 507 -12.85 -14.28 16.01
N ALA A 508 -14.05 -13.98 15.49
CA ALA A 508 -15.27 -14.71 15.80
C ALA A 508 -15.37 -16.08 15.10
N ASN A 509 -14.66 -16.23 13.97
CA ASN A 509 -14.55 -17.45 13.17
C ASN A 509 -13.19 -18.13 13.34
N ALA A 510 -12.48 -17.86 14.44
CA ALA A 510 -11.11 -18.31 14.62
C ALA A 510 -11.03 -19.84 14.60
N SER A 511 -10.00 -20.36 13.93
CA SER A 511 -9.76 -21.79 13.82
C SER A 511 -9.22 -22.37 15.13
N GLY A 512 -9.50 -23.65 15.38
CA GLY A 512 -8.90 -24.43 16.47
C GLY A 512 -7.54 -25.04 16.10
N ASP A 513 -7.11 -24.92 14.85
CA ASP A 513 -5.92 -25.58 14.32
C ASP A 513 -4.93 -24.55 13.74
N LEU A 514 -3.81 -24.39 14.43
CA LEU A 514 -2.74 -23.49 14.01
C LEU A 514 -2.08 -23.94 12.70
N GLN A 515 -1.81 -25.24 12.55
CA GLN A 515 -1.11 -25.74 11.37
C GLN A 515 -1.98 -25.59 10.12
N ALA A 516 -3.29 -25.80 10.24
CA ALA A 516 -4.24 -25.57 9.14
C ALA A 516 -4.20 -24.10 8.67
N MET A 517 -4.13 -23.13 9.59
CA MET A 517 -4.06 -21.71 9.24
C MET A 517 -2.72 -21.32 8.61
N ILE A 518 -1.60 -21.89 9.08
CA ILE A 518 -0.29 -21.71 8.42
C ILE A 518 -0.34 -22.27 6.99
N ASN A 519 -0.91 -23.47 6.80
CA ASN A 519 -1.02 -24.10 5.48
C ASN A 519 -1.88 -23.27 4.51
N ALA A 520 -2.98 -22.69 4.99
CA ALA A 520 -3.91 -21.88 4.20
C ALA A 520 -3.39 -20.47 3.88
N SER A 521 -2.31 -20.02 4.53
CA SER A 521 -1.74 -18.68 4.35
C SER A 521 -0.79 -18.62 3.15
N ALA A 522 -0.82 -17.52 2.39
CA ALA A 522 0.13 -17.22 1.33
C ALA A 522 1.36 -16.44 1.88
N PRO A 523 2.48 -16.39 1.15
CA PRO A 523 3.59 -15.50 1.52
C PRO A 523 3.10 -14.04 1.68
N GLY A 524 3.41 -13.42 2.82
CA GLY A 524 2.93 -12.09 3.20
C GLY A 524 1.75 -12.09 4.16
N ASP A 525 0.99 -13.19 4.25
CA ASP A 525 -0.13 -13.35 5.18
C ASP A 525 0.37 -13.47 6.63
N GLU A 526 -0.55 -13.16 7.55
CA GLU A 526 -0.32 -13.22 8.98
C GLU A 526 -1.24 -14.24 9.65
N VAL A 527 -0.72 -14.94 10.66
CA VAL A 527 -1.49 -15.83 11.53
C VAL A 527 -1.41 -15.31 12.95
N TRP A 528 -2.52 -14.84 13.50
CA TRP A 528 -2.62 -14.31 14.85
C TRP A 528 -3.19 -15.37 15.79
N VAL A 529 -2.46 -15.65 16.86
CA VAL A 529 -2.72 -16.78 17.75
C VAL A 529 -3.04 -16.27 19.15
N ALA A 530 -4.21 -16.65 19.65
CA ALA A 530 -4.67 -16.32 20.98
C ALA A 530 -3.83 -16.98 22.08
N ALA A 531 -3.86 -16.42 23.29
CA ALA A 531 -3.31 -17.02 24.49
C ALA A 531 -3.82 -18.46 24.68
N GLY A 532 -2.93 -19.36 25.10
CA GLY A 532 -3.24 -20.77 25.31
C GLY A 532 -2.13 -21.70 24.83
N THR A 533 -2.35 -23.00 25.02
CA THR A 533 -1.42 -24.07 24.65
C THR A 533 -1.93 -24.78 23.40
N TYR A 534 -1.05 -24.91 22.40
CA TYR A 534 -1.32 -25.55 21.12
C TYR A 534 -0.35 -26.72 20.94
N THR A 535 -0.88 -27.90 20.68
CA THR A 535 -0.11 -29.09 20.33
C THR A 535 -0.21 -29.35 18.83
N PRO A 536 0.85 -29.83 18.16
CA PRO A 536 0.80 -30.09 16.73
C PRO A 536 -0.17 -31.24 16.42
N THR A 537 -1.05 -31.02 15.43
CA THR A 537 -2.17 -31.91 15.08
C THR A 537 -1.85 -32.89 13.96
N GLN A 538 -0.80 -32.64 13.19
CA GLN A 538 -0.44 -33.41 12.00
C GLN A 538 1.07 -33.49 11.81
N ASP A 539 1.51 -34.51 11.11
CA ASP A 539 2.88 -34.61 10.60
C ASP A 539 3.09 -33.59 9.44
N PRO A 540 4.34 -33.35 9.02
CA PRO A 540 4.60 -32.35 7.99
C PRO A 540 4.13 -32.73 6.57
N PHE A 541 3.59 -33.93 6.37
CA PHE A 541 2.93 -34.36 5.14
C PHE A 541 1.40 -34.17 5.18
N GLY A 542 0.87 -33.63 6.29
CA GLY A 542 -0.55 -33.38 6.48
C GLY A 542 -1.33 -34.57 7.04
N ASN A 543 -0.66 -35.61 7.55
CA ASN A 543 -1.32 -36.74 8.17
C ASN A 543 -1.60 -36.44 9.66
N SER A 544 -2.87 -36.43 10.06
CA SER A 544 -3.30 -36.22 11.45
C SER A 544 -3.21 -37.47 12.33
N SER A 545 -2.93 -38.64 11.74
CA SER A 545 -2.74 -39.92 12.44
C SER A 545 -1.54 -40.68 11.87
N PRO A 546 -0.32 -40.13 11.99
CA PRO A 546 0.89 -40.79 11.52
C PRO A 546 1.16 -42.07 12.32
N ALA A 547 1.80 -43.06 11.67
CA ALA A 547 2.18 -44.33 12.31
C ALA A 547 3.15 -44.11 13.48
N GLU A 548 3.95 -43.05 13.40
CA GLU A 548 4.77 -42.51 14.49
C GLU A 548 4.11 -41.21 14.99
N PRO A 549 3.36 -41.23 16.11
CA PRO A 549 2.66 -40.04 16.62
C PRO A 549 3.57 -38.86 16.94
N ARG A 550 4.85 -39.11 17.23
CA ARG A 550 5.85 -38.09 17.59
C ARG A 550 6.32 -37.26 16.39
N SER A 551 5.94 -37.65 15.17
CA SER A 551 6.23 -36.88 13.95
C SER A 551 5.30 -35.69 13.74
N ARG A 552 4.28 -35.50 14.58
CA ARG A 552 3.43 -34.31 14.54
C ARG A 552 4.23 -33.08 14.98
N ILE A 553 4.26 -32.04 14.14
CA ILE A 553 5.09 -30.85 14.32
C ILE A 553 4.41 -29.59 13.81
N PHE A 554 4.81 -28.41 14.30
CA PHE A 554 4.48 -27.14 13.66
C PHE A 554 5.49 -26.84 12.55
N PHE A 555 5.06 -26.97 11.29
CA PHE A 555 5.89 -26.67 10.12
C PHE A 555 5.65 -25.23 9.66
N LEU A 556 6.68 -24.39 9.76
CA LEU A 556 6.63 -23.00 9.30
C LEU A 556 6.62 -22.94 7.76
N LYS A 557 5.83 -22.01 7.20
CA LYS A 557 5.67 -21.83 5.76
C LYS A 557 6.38 -20.56 5.30
N ASN A 558 7.20 -20.67 4.25
CA ASN A 558 7.99 -19.57 3.70
C ASN A 558 7.15 -18.32 3.44
N GLY A 559 7.54 -17.20 4.05
CA GLY A 559 6.89 -15.89 3.93
C GLY A 559 5.63 -15.70 4.77
N VAL A 560 5.20 -16.70 5.55
CA VAL A 560 4.07 -16.53 6.48
C VAL A 560 4.58 -16.00 7.82
N LYS A 561 3.88 -15.03 8.37
CA LYS A 561 4.20 -14.46 9.68
C LYS A 561 3.26 -15.00 10.74
N VAL A 562 3.79 -15.54 11.83
CA VAL A 562 3.02 -16.15 12.91
C VAL A 562 3.28 -15.39 14.20
N TYR A 563 2.20 -14.86 14.80
CA TYR A 563 2.24 -13.98 15.96
C TYR A 563 1.41 -14.54 17.13
N GLY A 564 2.05 -14.83 18.26
CA GLY A 564 1.42 -15.13 19.54
C GLY A 564 1.23 -13.87 20.39
N GLY A 565 0.55 -13.95 21.54
CA GLY A 565 0.38 -12.80 22.45
C GLY A 565 -0.98 -12.09 22.38
N PHE A 566 -1.97 -12.66 21.70
CA PHE A 566 -3.30 -12.05 21.58
C PHE A 566 -4.26 -12.53 22.69
N PRO A 567 -5.18 -11.68 23.18
CA PRO A 567 -6.14 -12.08 24.21
C PRO A 567 -7.14 -13.12 23.67
N ALA A 568 -7.49 -14.13 24.47
CA ALA A 568 -8.38 -15.22 24.04
C ALA A 568 -9.84 -14.77 23.74
N THR A 569 -10.25 -13.63 24.25
CA THR A 569 -11.61 -13.08 24.14
C THR A 569 -11.60 -11.70 23.49
N GLY A 570 -12.78 -11.20 23.10
CA GLY A 570 -12.94 -9.91 22.43
C GLY A 570 -12.75 -9.98 20.91
N THR A 571 -12.36 -8.87 20.30
CA THR A 571 -12.03 -8.73 18.87
C THR A 571 -10.74 -7.92 18.75
N PRO A 572 -9.59 -8.50 19.10
CA PRO A 572 -8.34 -7.75 19.23
C PRO A 572 -7.84 -7.25 17.87
N VAL A 573 -7.23 -6.07 17.90
CA VAL A 573 -6.36 -5.55 16.84
C VAL A 573 -4.90 -5.83 17.18
N PHE A 574 -3.97 -5.62 16.24
CA PHE A 574 -2.54 -5.89 16.47
C PHE A 574 -1.97 -5.16 17.71
N ALA A 575 -2.47 -3.95 17.98
CA ALA A 575 -2.04 -3.14 19.12
C ALA A 575 -2.45 -3.74 20.49
N ASP A 576 -3.43 -4.66 20.53
CA ASP A 576 -3.85 -5.34 21.76
C ASP A 576 -2.91 -6.52 22.14
N ARG A 577 -1.91 -6.80 21.29
CA ARG A 577 -0.92 -7.86 21.51
C ARG A 577 -0.07 -7.55 22.75
N ASN A 578 -0.08 -8.47 23.70
CA ASN A 578 0.71 -8.38 24.93
C ASN A 578 1.21 -9.78 25.32
N ILE A 579 2.47 -10.06 24.99
CA ILE A 579 3.09 -11.40 25.12
C ILE A 579 3.13 -11.86 26.59
N ALA A 580 3.35 -10.93 27.53
CA ALA A 580 3.42 -11.25 28.96
C ALA A 580 2.04 -11.54 29.56
N ALA A 581 1.01 -10.79 29.16
CA ALA A 581 -0.36 -10.98 29.67
C ALA A 581 -1.09 -12.13 28.98
N ASN A 582 -0.73 -12.44 27.73
CA ASN A 582 -1.41 -13.40 26.87
C ASN A 582 -0.44 -14.49 26.39
N PRO A 583 0.08 -15.35 27.28
CA PRO A 583 1.07 -16.36 26.91
C PRO A 583 0.51 -17.33 25.84
N THR A 584 1.24 -17.47 24.75
CA THR A 584 0.94 -18.42 23.67
C THR A 584 2.03 -19.49 23.62
N ILE A 585 1.63 -20.75 23.80
CA ILE A 585 2.56 -21.87 24.01
C ILE A 585 2.40 -22.88 22.87
N LEU A 586 3.48 -23.18 22.16
CA LEU A 586 3.61 -24.33 21.27
C LEU A 586 4.21 -25.48 22.08
N SER A 587 3.44 -26.55 22.28
CA SER A 587 3.81 -27.68 23.15
C SER A 587 3.96 -28.97 22.35
N GLY A 588 5.11 -29.64 22.47
CA GLY A 588 5.30 -31.00 21.99
C GLY A 588 4.87 -32.09 22.98
N ASP A 589 4.54 -31.71 24.23
CA ASP A 589 4.02 -32.61 25.26
C ASP A 589 2.54 -32.94 24.97
N PHE A 590 2.26 -34.18 24.56
CA PHE A 590 0.93 -34.59 24.11
C PHE A 590 -0.03 -35.02 25.21
N ASN A 591 0.46 -35.42 26.39
CA ASN A 591 -0.39 -35.84 27.50
C ASN A 591 -0.29 -34.89 28.71
N ASN A 592 0.54 -33.85 28.60
CA ASN A 592 0.77 -32.82 29.60
C ASN A 592 1.31 -33.38 30.94
N ASN A 593 2.26 -34.32 30.87
CA ASN A 593 2.86 -34.99 32.03
C ASN A 593 4.32 -34.57 32.33
N ASP A 594 4.94 -33.73 31.48
CA ASP A 594 6.36 -33.44 31.57
C ASP A 594 6.73 -32.79 32.92
N VAL A 595 7.82 -33.27 33.52
CA VAL A 595 8.41 -32.70 34.74
C VAL A 595 9.82 -32.22 34.43
N VAL A 596 10.01 -30.90 34.46
CA VAL A 596 11.31 -30.22 34.32
C VAL A 596 11.74 -29.70 35.69
N THR A 597 12.89 -30.15 36.19
CA THR A 597 13.44 -29.75 37.49
C THR A 597 14.93 -29.43 37.39
N GLY A 598 15.43 -28.62 38.33
CA GLY A 598 16.82 -28.20 38.36
C GLY A 598 17.22 -27.25 37.22
N SER A 599 18.51 -26.99 37.12
CA SER A 599 19.13 -26.16 36.08
C SER A 599 20.60 -26.52 35.93
N GLY A 600 21.16 -26.31 34.74
CA GLY A 600 22.57 -26.61 34.48
C GLY A 600 22.87 -28.08 34.80
N SER A 601 23.87 -28.35 35.63
CA SER A 601 24.31 -29.71 35.98
C SER A 601 23.25 -30.54 36.72
N THR A 602 22.22 -29.89 37.28
CA THR A 602 21.10 -30.54 37.98
C THR A 602 19.83 -30.67 37.14
N LEU A 603 19.85 -30.18 35.89
CA LEU A 603 18.68 -30.20 35.01
C LEU A 603 18.24 -31.64 34.74
N SER A 604 16.96 -31.90 34.96
CA SER A 604 16.31 -33.18 34.66
C SER A 604 14.97 -32.95 33.98
N ILE A 605 14.75 -33.65 32.87
CA ILE A 605 13.49 -33.68 32.12
C ILE A 605 13.00 -35.13 32.12
N THR A 606 11.82 -35.36 32.70
CA THR A 606 11.17 -36.69 32.80
C THR A 606 9.72 -36.59 32.35
N GLY A 607 9.09 -37.73 32.01
CA GLY A 607 7.74 -37.76 31.43
C GLY A 607 7.72 -37.70 29.90
N ASN A 608 8.76 -37.14 29.29
CA ASN A 608 8.85 -36.76 27.87
C ASN A 608 8.94 -37.86 26.79
N ALA A 609 8.54 -39.11 27.05
CA ALA A 609 8.79 -40.22 26.11
C ALA A 609 7.97 -40.14 24.80
N GLU A 610 6.79 -39.57 24.90
CA GLU A 610 5.77 -39.39 23.87
C GLU A 610 5.88 -38.08 23.13
N ASN A 611 6.74 -37.17 23.59
CA ASN A 611 6.83 -35.83 23.06
C ASN A 611 7.16 -35.81 21.57
N ALA A 612 6.66 -34.78 20.88
CA ALA A 612 7.06 -34.47 19.52
C ALA A 612 8.59 -34.45 19.39
N TYR A 613 9.13 -34.98 18.30
CA TYR A 613 10.58 -34.92 18.06
C TYR A 613 11.05 -33.47 17.96
N HIS A 614 10.37 -32.68 17.13
CA HIS A 614 10.57 -31.23 17.02
C HIS A 614 9.23 -30.55 17.31
N VAL A 615 9.20 -29.54 18.17
CA VAL A 615 7.97 -28.75 18.33
C VAL A 615 7.72 -27.91 17.08
N VAL A 616 8.78 -27.26 16.59
CA VAL A 616 8.75 -26.39 15.40
C VAL A 616 9.82 -26.83 14.40
N ILE A 617 9.52 -26.76 13.12
CA ILE A 617 10.52 -26.96 12.07
C ILE A 617 10.40 -25.88 10.99
N SER A 618 11.53 -25.50 10.41
CA SER A 618 11.60 -24.58 9.28
C SER A 618 12.60 -25.11 8.26
N VAL A 619 12.16 -25.24 7.01
CA VAL A 619 12.95 -25.82 5.92
C VAL A 619 12.82 -24.97 4.66
N SER A 620 13.95 -24.64 4.03
CA SER A 620 13.99 -23.90 2.76
C SER A 620 13.33 -22.51 2.81
N ASP A 621 13.36 -21.83 3.97
CA ASP A 621 12.88 -20.44 4.11
C ASP A 621 13.90 -19.42 3.62
N ALA A 622 13.43 -18.45 2.83
CA ALA A 622 14.24 -17.37 2.29
C ALA A 622 14.37 -16.15 3.24
N ALA A 623 14.30 -16.38 4.56
CA ALA A 623 14.36 -15.36 5.61
C ALA A 623 13.18 -14.38 5.64
N THR A 624 12.01 -14.80 5.20
CA THR A 624 10.79 -13.96 5.20
C THR A 624 9.74 -14.44 6.20
N THR A 625 9.92 -15.64 6.75
CA THR A 625 9.05 -16.19 7.79
C THR A 625 9.34 -15.55 9.14
N VAL A 626 8.28 -15.28 9.91
CA VAL A 626 8.37 -14.71 11.26
C VAL A 626 7.70 -15.66 12.26
N LEU A 627 8.37 -15.94 13.36
CA LEU A 627 7.78 -16.53 14.56
C LEU A 627 8.00 -15.58 15.74
N ASP A 628 6.93 -14.97 16.24
CA ASP A 628 7.03 -13.93 17.26
C ASP A 628 6.06 -14.14 18.44
N GLY A 629 6.59 -14.13 19.67
CA GLY A 629 5.80 -14.15 20.91
C GLY A 629 5.30 -15.52 21.35
N PHE A 630 6.09 -16.57 21.13
CA PHE A 630 5.74 -17.94 21.51
C PHE A 630 6.69 -18.52 22.56
N THR A 631 6.14 -19.29 23.50
CA THR A 631 6.90 -20.27 24.26
C THR A 631 6.87 -21.61 23.53
N VAL A 632 8.02 -22.20 23.24
CA VAL A 632 8.22 -23.49 22.56
C VAL A 632 8.80 -24.48 23.56
N ARG A 633 8.04 -25.51 23.92
CA ARG A 633 8.41 -26.48 24.97
C ARG A 633 7.97 -27.91 24.67
N GLY A 634 8.55 -28.87 25.40
CA GLY A 634 8.12 -30.28 25.33
C GLY A 634 8.55 -30.99 24.05
N GLY A 635 9.64 -30.57 23.41
CA GLY A 635 10.27 -31.33 22.34
C GLY A 635 11.25 -32.37 22.87
N ASN A 636 11.32 -33.55 22.24
CA ASN A 636 12.25 -34.62 22.62
C ASN A 636 12.83 -35.34 21.39
N ALA A 637 13.84 -34.76 20.75
CA ALA A 637 14.51 -35.33 19.57
C ALA A 637 15.55 -36.39 19.98
N ASN A 638 15.13 -37.62 20.28
CA ASN A 638 16.00 -38.63 20.93
C ASN A 638 16.11 -39.99 20.20
N VAL A 639 15.84 -40.03 18.90
CA VAL A 639 16.02 -41.26 18.11
C VAL A 639 17.46 -41.43 17.61
N ASN A 640 17.77 -42.62 17.10
CA ASN A 640 19.08 -42.86 16.49
C ASN A 640 19.31 -41.98 15.25
N SER A 641 20.57 -41.79 14.91
CA SER A 641 21.04 -40.91 13.85
C SER A 641 20.56 -41.22 12.43
N THR A 642 19.95 -42.38 12.21
CA THR A 642 19.51 -42.81 10.88
C THR A 642 18.06 -42.44 10.57
N ALA A 643 17.28 -42.05 11.58
CA ALA A 643 15.90 -41.65 11.41
C ALA A 643 15.80 -40.21 10.89
N ILE A 644 15.16 -40.03 9.72
CA ILE A 644 15.05 -38.76 9.01
C ILE A 644 13.62 -38.50 8.53
N VAL A 645 13.28 -37.23 8.37
CA VAL A 645 12.08 -36.76 7.67
C VAL A 645 12.52 -35.93 6.46
N GLU A 646 12.00 -36.25 5.28
CA GLU A 646 12.28 -35.51 4.04
C GLU A 646 11.22 -34.43 3.82
N LEU A 647 11.63 -33.16 3.83
CA LEU A 647 10.78 -31.99 3.71
C LEU A 647 11.30 -31.08 2.62
N SER A 648 10.49 -30.82 1.59
CA SER A 648 10.87 -29.92 0.48
C SER A 648 12.21 -30.29 -0.16
N GLY A 649 12.54 -31.58 -0.26
CA GLY A 649 13.81 -32.08 -0.80
C GLY A 649 15.00 -32.03 0.17
N GLN A 650 14.79 -31.58 1.41
CA GLN A 650 15.81 -31.54 2.46
C GLN A 650 15.56 -32.61 3.50
N THR A 651 16.64 -33.12 4.09
CA THR A 651 16.57 -34.12 5.16
C THR A 651 16.71 -33.44 6.52
N ALA A 652 15.72 -33.64 7.39
CA ALA A 652 15.75 -33.24 8.80
C ALA A 652 15.93 -34.47 9.69
N ARG A 653 16.87 -34.41 10.62
CA ARG A 653 17.16 -35.53 11.52
C ARG A 653 16.32 -35.43 12.78
N LEU A 654 15.83 -36.57 13.25
CA LEU A 654 14.94 -36.66 14.41
C LEU A 654 15.68 -36.68 15.76
N ASP A 655 17.00 -36.46 15.77
CA ASP A 655 17.86 -36.45 16.96
C ASP A 655 18.46 -35.06 17.27
N ASN A 656 18.02 -34.02 16.57
CA ASN A 656 18.48 -32.64 16.72
C ASN A 656 17.32 -31.68 16.93
N GLY A 657 17.50 -30.56 17.63
CA GLY A 657 16.48 -29.49 17.57
C GLY A 657 15.15 -29.88 18.23
N GLY A 658 15.15 -30.20 19.52
CA GLY A 658 13.94 -30.61 20.23
C GLY A 658 12.85 -29.53 20.18
N GLY A 659 13.21 -28.29 20.53
CA GLY A 659 12.31 -27.15 20.39
C GLY A 659 12.13 -26.75 18.93
N MET A 660 13.22 -26.48 18.22
CA MET A 660 13.20 -26.06 16.82
C MET A 660 14.34 -26.62 15.97
N TYR A 661 14.03 -27.07 14.75
CA TYR A 661 15.03 -27.42 13.72
C TYR A 661 14.93 -26.46 12.53
N ASN A 662 16.03 -25.79 12.18
CA ASN A 662 16.18 -25.00 10.96
C ASN A 662 17.13 -25.68 9.97
N LYS A 663 16.64 -26.02 8.77
CA LYS A 663 17.42 -26.67 7.69
C LYS A 663 17.36 -25.85 6.40
N VAL A 664 18.49 -25.29 5.98
CA VAL A 664 18.55 -24.38 4.81
C VAL A 664 17.47 -23.29 4.95
N SER A 665 17.31 -22.76 6.16
CA SER A 665 16.14 -21.97 6.55
C SER A 665 16.54 -20.90 7.55
N SER A 666 16.26 -19.63 7.27
CA SER A 666 16.75 -18.52 8.11
C SER A 666 15.61 -17.62 8.63
N PRO A 667 14.62 -18.17 9.36
CA PRO A 667 13.47 -17.39 9.83
C PRO A 667 13.86 -16.29 10.82
N THR A 668 12.99 -15.30 10.98
CA THR A 668 13.09 -14.30 12.06
C THR A 668 12.35 -14.80 13.29
N ILE A 669 13.05 -14.90 14.40
CA ILE A 669 12.53 -15.34 15.70
C ILE A 669 12.61 -14.18 16.67
N THR A 670 11.47 -13.77 17.26
CA THR A 670 11.45 -12.57 18.11
C THR A 670 10.54 -12.75 19.32
N ASN A 671 10.96 -12.27 20.50
CA ASN A 671 10.17 -12.36 21.74
C ASN A 671 9.71 -13.79 22.09
N CYS A 672 10.50 -14.81 21.74
CA CYS A 672 10.17 -16.20 21.97
C CYS A 672 10.88 -16.76 23.22
N THR A 673 10.40 -17.89 23.72
CA THR A 673 11.08 -18.66 24.78
C THR A 673 11.16 -20.12 24.36
N PHE A 674 12.36 -20.69 24.30
CA PHE A 674 12.60 -22.13 24.13
C PHE A 674 12.96 -22.72 25.49
N SER A 675 12.09 -23.57 26.03
CA SER A 675 12.29 -24.10 27.38
C SER A 675 11.89 -25.55 27.56
N GLY A 676 12.64 -26.30 28.37
CA GLY A 676 12.29 -27.69 28.70
C GLY A 676 12.28 -28.61 27.48
N ASN A 677 13.13 -28.35 26.51
CA ASN A 677 13.29 -29.20 25.32
C ASN A 677 14.52 -30.08 25.46
N SER A 678 14.47 -31.25 24.86
CA SER A 678 15.53 -32.26 24.88
C SER A 678 15.91 -32.69 23.46
N ALA A 679 17.21 -32.87 23.21
CA ALA A 679 17.71 -33.42 21.94
C ALA A 679 18.94 -34.31 22.12
N GLY A 680 19.12 -35.22 21.17
CA GLY A 680 20.27 -36.07 20.99
C GLY A 680 20.15 -37.46 21.62
N THR A 681 21.05 -38.33 21.16
CA THR A 681 21.41 -39.60 21.79
C THR A 681 22.89 -39.55 22.17
N ALA A 682 23.39 -40.48 22.99
CA ALA A 682 24.80 -40.42 23.42
C ALA A 682 25.76 -40.38 22.21
N GLY A 683 26.54 -39.30 22.10
CA GLY A 683 27.54 -39.10 21.03
C GLY A 683 27.01 -38.57 19.70
N ILE A 684 25.69 -38.39 19.52
CA ILE A 684 25.09 -37.91 18.26
C ILE A 684 23.92 -36.97 18.58
N GLY A 685 23.84 -35.84 17.87
CA GLY A 685 22.69 -34.95 17.90
C GLY A 685 22.66 -33.96 19.06
N GLY A 686 22.19 -32.72 18.81
CA GLY A 686 22.22 -31.62 19.78
C GLY A 686 21.25 -30.49 19.44
N GLY A 687 21.37 -29.35 20.10
CA GLY A 687 20.41 -28.25 19.94
C GLY A 687 19.10 -28.53 20.67
N GLY A 688 19.12 -28.72 21.99
CA GLY A 688 17.92 -29.04 22.78
C GLY A 688 16.80 -28.03 22.53
N GLY A 689 17.10 -26.75 22.69
CA GLY A 689 16.20 -25.65 22.32
C GLY A 689 16.10 -25.45 20.81
N MET A 690 17.24 -25.26 20.12
CA MET A 690 17.27 -25.00 18.67
C MET A 690 18.50 -25.62 17.99
N PHE A 691 18.29 -26.20 16.80
CA PHE A 691 19.36 -26.68 15.92
C PHE A 691 19.31 -25.95 14.57
N ASN A 692 20.42 -25.33 14.18
CA ASN A 692 20.58 -24.62 12.92
C ASN A 692 21.60 -25.34 12.03
N GLU A 693 21.15 -25.76 10.84
CA GLU A 693 21.99 -26.43 9.86
C GLU A 693 21.90 -25.75 8.50
N GLN A 694 23.02 -25.24 8.00
CA GLN A 694 23.08 -24.39 6.80
C GLN A 694 22.07 -23.23 6.88
N SER A 695 21.89 -22.68 8.09
CA SER A 695 20.78 -21.80 8.45
C SER A 695 21.29 -20.64 9.30
N SER A 696 20.86 -19.42 9.00
CA SER A 696 21.33 -18.20 9.69
C SER A 696 20.14 -17.36 10.17
N PRO A 697 19.30 -17.88 11.08
CA PRO A 697 18.14 -17.13 11.57
C PRO A 697 18.54 -15.83 12.26
N THR A 698 17.63 -14.86 12.24
CA THR A 698 17.74 -13.62 13.04
C THR A 698 16.93 -13.80 14.32
N ILE A 699 17.57 -13.67 15.47
CA ILE A 699 16.99 -13.99 16.77
C ILE A 699 17.11 -12.78 17.70
N THR A 700 15.98 -12.24 18.14
CA THR A 700 15.94 -11.04 18.99
C THR A 700 15.03 -11.25 20.20
N ASN A 701 15.41 -10.70 21.36
CA ASN A 701 14.60 -10.73 22.60
C ASN A 701 14.12 -12.14 22.97
N THR A 702 14.95 -13.17 22.76
CA THR A 702 14.54 -14.57 22.89
C THR A 702 15.30 -15.26 24.02
N THR A 703 14.61 -16.11 24.76
CA THR A 703 15.18 -16.86 25.90
C THR A 703 15.30 -18.35 25.56
N PHE A 704 16.46 -18.95 25.82
CA PHE A 704 16.72 -20.38 25.77
C PHE A 704 17.02 -20.85 27.20
N SER A 705 16.06 -21.51 27.85
CA SER A 705 16.16 -21.84 29.28
C SER A 705 15.87 -23.31 29.61
N GLY A 706 16.72 -23.94 30.41
CA GLY A 706 16.46 -25.31 30.89
C GLY A 706 16.29 -26.34 29.77
N ASN A 707 17.08 -26.23 28.70
CA ASN A 707 17.08 -27.19 27.61
C ASN A 707 18.25 -28.18 27.76
N LEU A 708 18.03 -29.43 27.37
CA LEU A 708 18.94 -30.56 27.51
C LEU A 708 19.44 -30.99 26.12
N ALA A 709 20.74 -31.18 25.96
CA ALA A 709 21.32 -31.88 24.82
C ALA A 709 22.29 -32.98 25.27
N THR A 710 22.24 -34.16 24.67
CA THR A 710 23.21 -35.21 25.01
C THR A 710 24.60 -34.91 24.43
N SER A 711 24.67 -34.41 23.19
CA SER A 711 25.91 -34.03 22.51
C SER A 711 26.36 -32.62 22.90
N GLY A 712 25.71 -31.58 22.36
CA GLY A 712 26.10 -30.20 22.61
C GLY A 712 24.99 -29.21 22.26
N GLY A 713 25.13 -27.96 22.69
CA GLY A 713 24.12 -26.94 22.41
C GLY A 713 22.81 -27.22 23.12
N GLY A 714 22.80 -27.31 24.45
CA GLY A 714 21.56 -27.46 25.23
C GLY A 714 20.52 -26.41 24.81
N GLY A 715 20.92 -25.13 24.84
CA GLY A 715 20.12 -24.03 24.28
C GLY A 715 20.12 -24.04 22.75
N MET A 716 21.28 -23.94 22.10
CA MET A 716 21.39 -23.85 20.65
C MET A 716 22.64 -24.55 20.08
N LEU A 717 22.50 -25.19 18.93
CA LEU A 717 23.62 -25.71 18.14
C LEU A 717 23.59 -25.16 16.71
N ASN A 718 24.70 -24.59 16.26
CA ASN A 718 24.91 -24.07 14.90
C ASN A 718 25.96 -24.91 14.17
N GLN A 719 25.59 -25.45 13.01
CA GLN A 719 26.43 -26.37 12.25
C GLN A 719 26.39 -26.08 10.74
N SER A 720 27.47 -26.42 10.04
CA SER A 720 27.57 -26.38 8.58
C SER A 720 27.36 -24.97 8.01
N SER A 721 28.24 -24.05 8.39
CA SER A 721 28.21 -22.64 7.99
C SER A 721 26.96 -21.87 8.44
N SER A 722 26.37 -22.27 9.57
CA SER A 722 25.22 -21.58 10.17
C SER A 722 25.69 -20.38 10.99
N SER A 723 25.29 -19.17 10.61
CA SER A 723 25.80 -17.93 11.21
C SER A 723 24.65 -17.03 11.66
N PRO A 724 23.86 -17.43 12.68
CA PRO A 724 22.72 -16.63 13.14
C PRO A 724 23.16 -15.28 13.71
N THR A 725 22.27 -14.30 13.61
CA THR A 725 22.40 -13.00 14.28
C THR A 725 21.56 -13.01 15.55
N ILE A 726 22.17 -12.77 16.70
CA ILE A 726 21.55 -12.94 18.02
C ILE A 726 21.68 -11.64 18.81
N THR A 727 20.56 -11.04 19.19
CA THR A 727 20.53 -9.73 19.87
C THR A 727 19.56 -9.73 21.06
N ASN A 728 19.99 -9.22 22.21
CA ASN A 728 19.15 -9.10 23.42
C ASN A 728 18.57 -10.45 23.86
N CYS A 729 19.34 -11.53 23.76
CA CYS A 729 18.88 -12.88 24.09
C CYS A 729 19.42 -13.36 25.44
N THR A 730 18.85 -14.44 25.96
CA THR A 730 19.31 -15.09 27.19
C THR A 730 19.43 -16.60 26.99
N PHE A 731 20.56 -17.19 27.37
CA PHE A 731 20.79 -18.64 27.44
C PHE A 731 21.03 -19.01 28.89
N SER A 732 20.06 -19.65 29.54
CA SER A 732 20.11 -19.88 30.99
C SER A 732 19.83 -21.33 31.41
N GLY A 733 20.62 -21.85 32.34
CA GLY A 733 20.33 -23.13 32.98
C GLY A 733 20.30 -24.34 32.04
N ASN A 734 20.90 -24.24 30.84
CA ASN A 734 20.91 -25.33 29.87
C ASN A 734 21.99 -26.37 30.22
N LEU A 735 21.81 -27.61 29.76
CA LEU A 735 22.72 -28.73 30.04
C LEU A 735 23.17 -29.42 28.73
N ALA A 736 24.47 -29.68 28.60
CA ALA A 736 25.03 -30.52 27.53
C ALA A 736 25.97 -31.61 28.08
N THR A 737 25.63 -32.88 27.91
CA THR A 737 26.28 -33.96 28.69
C THR A 737 27.58 -34.54 28.12
N SER A 738 27.99 -34.28 26.87
CA SER A 738 29.18 -34.93 26.30
C SER A 738 30.14 -34.05 25.49
N GLN A 739 29.68 -33.28 24.51
CA GLN A 739 30.52 -32.40 23.70
C GLN A 739 30.66 -30.99 24.29
N GLY A 740 29.66 -30.41 24.95
CA GLY A 740 29.84 -29.09 25.57
C GLY A 740 28.98 -27.98 24.97
N GLY A 741 29.27 -26.73 25.30
CA GLY A 741 28.53 -25.58 24.76
C GLY A 741 27.06 -25.60 25.17
N ALA A 742 26.77 -25.75 26.46
CA ALA A 742 25.39 -25.97 26.91
C ALA A 742 24.48 -24.77 26.61
N GLY A 743 24.97 -23.54 26.73
CA GLY A 743 24.26 -22.39 26.19
C GLY A 743 24.23 -22.45 24.65
N MET A 744 25.41 -22.46 24.02
CA MET A 744 25.55 -22.51 22.57
C MET A 744 26.75 -23.33 22.10
N TYR A 745 26.57 -24.12 21.04
CA TYR A 745 27.67 -24.82 20.37
C TYR A 745 27.74 -24.45 18.88
N ASN A 746 28.86 -23.89 18.45
CA ASN A 746 29.16 -23.55 17.05
C ASN A 746 30.20 -24.51 16.48
N SER A 747 29.89 -25.14 15.34
CA SER A 747 30.78 -26.11 14.69
C SER A 747 30.73 -26.01 13.16
N PHE A 748 31.80 -26.44 12.51
CA PHE A 748 31.95 -26.51 11.05
C PHE A 748 31.71 -25.15 10.36
N SER A 749 32.63 -24.21 10.61
CA SER A 749 32.64 -22.87 10.01
C SER A 749 31.39 -22.02 10.32
N SER A 750 30.79 -22.23 11.49
CA SER A 750 29.57 -21.53 11.93
C SER A 750 29.95 -20.30 12.76
N ASN A 751 29.65 -19.09 12.28
CA ASN A 751 30.19 -17.84 12.81
C ASN A 751 29.06 -16.89 13.26
N PRO A 752 28.34 -17.18 14.36
CA PRO A 752 27.26 -16.31 14.79
C PRO A 752 27.78 -14.92 15.22
N THR A 753 26.92 -13.91 15.02
CA THR A 753 27.13 -12.55 15.55
C THR A 753 26.21 -12.36 16.75
N ILE A 754 26.80 -12.08 17.92
CA ILE A 754 26.10 -12.10 19.20
C ILE A 754 26.29 -10.76 19.90
N THR A 755 25.19 -10.08 20.19
CA THR A 755 25.17 -8.75 20.81
C THR A 755 24.22 -8.70 22.00
N ASN A 756 24.60 -8.03 23.09
CA ASN A 756 23.74 -7.78 24.25
C ASN A 756 23.08 -9.06 24.81
N THR A 757 23.82 -10.17 24.84
CA THR A 757 23.26 -11.49 25.17
C THR A 757 23.89 -12.05 26.45
N THR A 758 23.08 -12.69 27.27
CA THR A 758 23.52 -13.30 28.54
C THR A 758 23.56 -14.82 28.45
N PHE A 759 24.66 -15.42 28.90
CA PHE A 759 24.84 -16.85 29.11
C PHE A 759 25.02 -17.11 30.60
N SER A 760 24.02 -17.69 31.27
CA SER A 760 24.00 -17.80 32.74
C SER A 760 23.69 -19.21 33.26
N GLY A 761 24.53 -19.76 34.14
CA GLY A 761 24.21 -21.02 34.82
C GLY A 761 24.11 -22.24 33.90
N ASN A 762 24.74 -22.20 32.72
CA ASN A 762 24.76 -23.33 31.81
C ASN A 762 25.88 -24.30 32.22
N SER A 763 25.66 -25.61 32.07
CA SER A 763 26.64 -26.63 32.46
C SER A 763 26.87 -27.61 31.34
N ALA A 764 28.14 -27.88 31.05
CA ALA A 764 28.54 -28.82 30.02
C ALA A 764 29.87 -29.48 30.41
N GLY A 765 30.38 -30.46 29.66
CA GLY A 765 31.72 -31.01 29.94
C GLY A 765 32.89 -30.09 29.52
N VAL A 766 32.63 -29.11 28.65
CA VAL A 766 33.54 -27.99 28.30
C VAL A 766 32.72 -26.81 27.78
N GLY A 767 33.11 -25.59 28.15
CA GLY A 767 32.48 -24.34 27.70
C GLY A 767 31.00 -24.31 28.01
N GLY A 768 30.63 -24.34 29.30
CA GLY A 768 29.24 -24.30 29.75
C GLY A 768 28.42 -23.22 29.06
N GLY A 769 28.95 -22.00 28.97
CA GLY A 769 28.31 -20.91 28.24
C GLY A 769 28.32 -21.14 26.72
N MET A 770 29.50 -21.31 26.14
CA MET A 770 29.66 -21.50 24.70
C MET A 770 30.84 -22.39 24.32
N ARG A 771 30.65 -23.26 23.31
CA ARG A 771 31.72 -24.01 22.63
C ARG A 771 31.83 -23.55 21.18
N ASN A 772 33.04 -23.31 20.69
CA ASN A 772 33.32 -23.06 19.27
C ASN A 772 34.37 -24.04 18.75
N ASP A 773 34.10 -24.74 17.66
CA ASP A 773 35.02 -25.75 17.14
C ASP A 773 34.99 -25.83 15.60
N ASN A 774 35.97 -26.50 15.01
CA ASN A 774 36.07 -26.75 13.57
C ASN A 774 35.93 -25.45 12.76
N LEU A 775 36.86 -24.50 12.95
CA LEU A 775 36.93 -23.22 12.25
C LEU A 775 35.74 -22.27 12.50
N SER A 776 35.06 -22.39 13.64
CA SER A 776 33.90 -21.57 13.99
C SER A 776 34.32 -20.36 14.83
N SER A 777 34.21 -19.17 14.25
CA SER A 777 34.82 -17.92 14.72
C SER A 777 33.74 -16.86 14.99
N PRO A 778 32.94 -16.99 16.07
CA PRO A 778 31.91 -16.01 16.40
C PRO A 778 32.46 -14.62 16.73
N THR A 779 31.63 -13.61 16.51
CA THR A 779 31.84 -12.23 17.01
C THR A 779 30.90 -11.97 18.18
N ILE A 780 31.46 -11.56 19.32
CA ILE A 780 30.73 -11.43 20.58
C ILE A 780 30.92 -10.02 21.13
N THR A 781 29.83 -9.26 21.26
CA THR A 781 29.86 -7.87 21.71
C THR A 781 28.86 -7.61 22.83
N ASN A 782 29.27 -6.88 23.88
CA ASN A 782 28.38 -6.50 24.99
C ASN A 782 27.65 -7.70 25.64
N CYS A 783 28.32 -8.85 25.76
CA CYS A 783 27.71 -10.07 26.29
C CYS A 783 28.21 -10.39 27.71
N THR A 784 27.40 -11.13 28.45
CA THR A 784 27.70 -11.56 29.82
C THR A 784 27.71 -13.08 29.91
N PHE A 785 28.79 -13.65 30.45
CA PHE A 785 28.94 -15.07 30.76
C PHE A 785 29.08 -15.21 32.27
N THR A 786 28.03 -15.67 32.95
CA THR A 786 27.98 -15.69 34.42
C THR A 786 27.63 -17.06 34.99
N GLY A 787 28.41 -17.54 35.96
CA GLY A 787 28.10 -18.77 36.69
C GLY A 787 27.97 -20.02 35.82
N ASN A 788 28.64 -20.06 34.66
CA ASN A 788 28.64 -21.25 33.81
C ASN A 788 29.66 -22.28 34.33
N ASP A 789 29.30 -23.55 34.23
CA ASP A 789 30.10 -24.68 34.69
C ASP A 789 30.89 -25.31 33.54
N ASP A 790 32.11 -25.76 33.82
CA ASP A 790 33.20 -26.02 32.88
C ASP A 790 33.52 -24.85 31.93
N GLY A 791 33.41 -23.62 32.45
CA GLY A 791 33.90 -22.39 31.85
C GLY A 791 32.88 -21.57 31.05
N GLY A 792 33.18 -20.29 30.85
CA GLY A 792 32.36 -19.37 30.06
C GLY A 792 32.40 -19.70 28.57
N ILE A 793 33.59 -19.71 27.96
CA ILE A 793 33.80 -20.05 26.54
C ILE A 793 34.93 -21.06 26.40
N TYR A 794 34.68 -22.13 25.64
CA TYR A 794 35.72 -23.02 25.12
C TYR A 794 35.80 -22.88 23.60
N HIS A 795 37.00 -22.75 23.03
CA HIS A 795 37.13 -22.82 21.58
C HIS A 795 38.39 -23.54 21.11
N ALA A 796 38.24 -24.30 20.00
CA ALA A 796 39.25 -25.22 19.50
C ALA A 796 39.32 -25.34 17.97
N SER A 797 40.37 -26.01 17.48
CA SER A 797 40.54 -26.39 16.07
C SER A 797 40.50 -25.22 15.07
N GLY A 798 41.31 -24.18 15.33
CA GLY A 798 41.44 -23.01 14.46
C GLY A 798 40.25 -22.04 14.49
N SER A 799 39.46 -22.09 15.56
CA SER A 799 38.27 -21.24 15.78
C SER A 799 38.66 -19.91 16.43
N ASN A 800 38.94 -18.87 15.64
CA ASN A 800 39.51 -17.62 16.17
C ASN A 800 38.43 -16.60 16.52
N ILE A 801 38.27 -16.24 17.79
CA ILE A 801 37.12 -15.43 18.23
C ILE A 801 37.47 -13.96 18.45
N THR A 802 36.48 -13.08 18.24
CA THR A 802 36.57 -11.66 18.58
C THR A 802 35.56 -11.34 19.68
N ILE A 803 36.05 -10.81 20.79
CA ILE A 803 35.24 -10.46 21.96
C ILE A 803 35.49 -8.99 22.32
N THR A 804 34.42 -8.22 22.39
CA THR A 804 34.48 -6.79 22.74
C THR A 804 33.43 -6.44 23.79
N ASN A 805 33.83 -5.68 24.82
CA ASN A 805 32.91 -5.17 25.84
C ASN A 805 32.14 -6.26 26.61
N CYS A 806 32.74 -7.42 26.86
CA CYS A 806 32.07 -8.56 27.50
C CYS A 806 32.51 -8.77 28.96
N THR A 807 31.66 -9.45 29.73
CA THR A 807 31.89 -9.75 31.15
C THR A 807 31.84 -11.26 31.40
N PHE A 808 32.84 -11.78 32.10
CA PHE A 808 32.99 -13.19 32.49
C PHE A 808 33.08 -13.28 34.01
N THR A 809 31.99 -13.67 34.68
CA THR A 809 31.90 -13.61 36.14
C THR A 809 31.52 -14.94 36.77
N GLY A 810 32.28 -15.38 37.77
CA GLY A 810 31.91 -16.53 38.60
C GLY A 810 31.78 -17.85 37.84
N ASN A 811 32.38 -17.98 36.65
CA ASN A 811 32.37 -19.23 35.91
C ASN A 811 33.32 -20.23 36.58
N SER A 812 32.96 -21.50 36.58
CA SER A 812 33.66 -22.55 37.32
C SER A 812 33.90 -23.80 36.47
N GLY A 813 34.60 -24.78 37.04
CA GLY A 813 34.84 -26.08 36.38
C GLY A 813 35.96 -26.03 35.33
N GLY A 814 36.46 -27.20 34.96
CA GLY A 814 37.43 -27.38 33.88
C GLY A 814 38.72 -26.55 33.97
N ASN A 815 39.14 -26.04 32.81
CA ASN A 815 40.29 -25.13 32.62
C ASN A 815 39.80 -23.87 31.91
N GLY A 816 40.42 -22.71 32.17
CA GLY A 816 40.04 -21.46 31.51
C GLY A 816 38.66 -20.99 31.95
N GLY A 817 38.49 -20.66 33.24
CA GLY A 817 37.18 -20.42 33.86
C GLY A 817 36.35 -19.37 33.10
N GLY A 818 36.95 -18.24 32.73
CA GLY A 818 36.34 -17.33 31.75
C GLY A 818 36.41 -17.89 30.33
N ILE A 819 37.64 -18.04 29.80
CA ILE A 819 37.87 -18.51 28.42
C ILE A 819 39.00 -19.55 28.36
N PHE A 820 38.75 -20.66 27.66
CA PHE A 820 39.76 -21.63 27.24
C PHE A 820 39.97 -21.59 25.72
N ASN A 821 41.17 -21.15 25.33
CA ASN A 821 41.71 -21.16 23.97
C ASN A 821 42.58 -22.41 23.77
N ASN A 822 42.16 -23.33 22.89
CA ASN A 822 42.93 -24.53 22.57
C ASN A 822 43.25 -24.56 21.07
N THR A 823 44.52 -24.47 20.66
CA THR A 823 44.93 -24.43 19.23
C THR A 823 44.21 -23.36 18.40
N SER A 824 43.69 -22.33 19.04
CA SER A 824 42.82 -21.30 18.47
C SER A 824 43.07 -19.97 19.17
N SER A 825 42.96 -18.86 18.45
CA SER A 825 43.38 -17.54 18.93
C SER A 825 42.20 -16.64 19.30
N SER A 826 42.42 -15.66 20.17
CA SER A 826 41.38 -14.68 20.54
C SER A 826 41.87 -13.24 20.46
N ASP A 827 41.03 -12.37 19.92
CA ASP A 827 41.13 -10.91 20.04
C ASP A 827 40.11 -10.43 21.07
N ILE A 828 40.58 -9.92 22.22
CA ILE A 828 39.76 -9.59 23.38
C ILE A 828 40.03 -8.16 23.79
N THR A 829 39.00 -7.32 23.74
CA THR A 829 39.11 -5.90 24.05
C THR A 829 38.01 -5.45 25.00
N ASN A 830 38.34 -4.60 25.98
CA ASN A 830 37.37 -3.99 26.91
C ASN A 830 36.56 -5.02 27.73
N CYS A 831 37.17 -6.13 28.12
CA CYS A 831 36.48 -7.22 28.79
C CYS A 831 36.87 -7.34 30.28
N THR A 832 35.95 -7.88 31.08
CA THR A 832 36.17 -8.11 32.52
C THR A 832 36.08 -9.59 32.86
N PHE A 833 37.03 -10.07 33.66
CA PHE A 833 37.10 -11.45 34.15
C PHE A 833 37.15 -11.41 35.67
N THR A 834 36.05 -11.78 36.32
CA THR A 834 35.88 -11.58 37.76
C THR A 834 35.46 -12.86 38.47
N GLY A 835 36.19 -13.25 39.52
CA GLY A 835 35.78 -14.34 40.41
C GLY A 835 35.64 -15.70 39.73
N ASN A 836 36.24 -15.91 38.56
CA ASN A 836 36.19 -17.21 37.88
C ASN A 836 37.10 -18.19 38.63
N ASN A 837 36.57 -19.37 38.94
CA ASN A 837 37.20 -20.31 39.87
C ASN A 837 37.28 -21.72 39.28
N VAL A 838 38.48 -22.18 38.97
CA VAL A 838 38.72 -23.49 38.36
C VAL A 838 39.56 -24.40 39.25
N THR A 839 39.24 -25.69 39.25
CA THR A 839 40.08 -26.73 39.85
C THR A 839 41.30 -27.07 38.99
N GLY A 840 41.31 -26.66 37.72
CA GLY A 840 42.41 -26.82 36.79
C GLY A 840 43.36 -25.62 36.75
N ILE A 841 43.60 -25.12 35.53
CA ILE A 841 44.49 -24.01 35.20
C ILE A 841 43.75 -22.85 34.54
N GLY A 842 44.26 -21.63 34.72
CA GLY A 842 43.72 -20.44 34.06
C GLY A 842 42.36 -20.03 34.62
N GLY A 843 42.32 -19.40 35.80
CA GLY A 843 41.07 -18.99 36.43
C GLY A 843 40.27 -18.03 35.55
N GLY A 844 40.91 -16.93 35.13
CA GLY A 844 40.34 -16.03 34.11
C GLY A 844 40.42 -16.65 32.72
N MET A 845 41.62 -17.00 32.26
CA MET A 845 41.83 -17.53 30.92
C MET A 845 42.94 -18.58 30.83
N TYR A 846 42.81 -19.49 29.86
CA TYR A 846 43.84 -20.45 29.49
C TYR A 846 44.11 -20.43 27.97
N PHE A 847 45.39 -20.37 27.60
CA PHE A 847 45.88 -20.54 26.23
C PHE A 847 46.76 -21.79 26.11
N ALA A 848 46.33 -22.74 25.28
CA ALA A 848 47.06 -23.97 24.96
C ALA A 848 47.42 -24.00 23.48
N ASN A 849 48.71 -23.88 23.16
CA ASN A 849 49.23 -23.81 21.78
C ASN A 849 48.47 -22.80 20.91
N ALA A 850 48.24 -21.61 21.47
CA ALA A 850 47.35 -20.58 20.96
C ALA A 850 48.02 -19.19 21.04
N PHE A 851 47.33 -18.18 20.51
CA PHE A 851 47.75 -16.78 20.63
C PHE A 851 46.58 -15.91 21.10
N GLY A 852 46.84 -14.93 21.95
CA GLY A 852 45.82 -13.99 22.41
C GLY A 852 46.29 -12.56 22.26
N ASN A 853 45.44 -11.68 21.75
CA ASN A 853 45.61 -10.24 21.84
C ASN A 853 44.59 -9.68 22.84
N ILE A 854 45.07 -9.29 24.01
CA ILE A 854 44.26 -8.89 25.15
C ILE A 854 44.55 -7.42 25.44
N ALA A 855 43.55 -6.58 25.21
CA ALA A 855 43.68 -5.14 25.33
C ALA A 855 42.62 -4.56 26.26
N ASN A 856 43.03 -3.66 27.17
CA ASN A 856 42.10 -2.89 27.99
C ASN A 856 41.13 -3.75 28.82
N CYS A 857 41.64 -4.83 29.42
CA CYS A 857 40.84 -5.81 30.16
C CYS A 857 41.20 -5.84 31.65
N THR A 858 40.27 -6.30 32.48
CA THR A 858 40.49 -6.51 33.92
C THR A 858 40.37 -7.99 34.29
N PHE A 859 41.26 -8.43 35.18
CA PHE A 859 41.27 -9.77 35.77
C PHE A 859 41.27 -9.62 37.28
N THR A 860 40.13 -9.88 37.92
CA THR A 860 39.95 -9.62 39.35
C THR A 860 39.45 -10.86 40.09
N GLY A 861 40.11 -11.22 41.19
CA GLY A 861 39.62 -12.28 42.07
C GLY A 861 39.53 -13.69 41.43
N ASN A 862 40.17 -13.93 40.28
CA ASN A 862 40.11 -15.24 39.62
C ASN A 862 41.05 -16.24 40.31
N SER A 863 40.63 -17.50 40.40
CA SER A 863 41.38 -18.54 41.10
C SER A 863 41.57 -19.80 40.27
N ALA A 864 42.77 -20.39 40.37
CA ALA A 864 43.10 -21.67 39.76
C ALA A 864 43.91 -22.53 40.72
N SER A 865 43.51 -23.79 40.91
CA SER A 865 44.14 -24.69 41.88
C SER A 865 45.54 -25.18 41.46
N ILE A 866 45.88 -25.14 40.16
CA ILE A 866 47.19 -25.62 39.65
C ILE A 866 48.11 -24.46 39.25
N GLY A 867 47.61 -23.51 38.47
CA GLY A 867 48.42 -22.43 37.92
C GLY A 867 47.60 -21.36 37.20
N GLY A 868 48.11 -20.12 37.16
CA GLY A 868 47.54 -19.03 36.37
C GLY A 868 46.17 -18.58 36.88
N GLY A 869 46.12 -17.85 38.00
CA GLY A 869 44.85 -17.34 38.54
C GLY A 869 44.14 -16.42 37.53
N GLY A 870 44.85 -15.42 37.01
CA GLY A 870 44.39 -14.58 35.91
C GLY A 870 44.51 -15.30 34.56
N ILE A 871 45.73 -15.53 34.08
CA ILE A 871 46.01 -16.16 32.78
C ILE A 871 47.02 -17.30 32.91
N TYR A 872 46.78 -18.40 32.21
CA TYR A 872 47.77 -19.46 31.96
C TYR A 872 48.14 -19.52 30.48
N ASN A 873 49.42 -19.45 30.15
CA ASN A 873 49.95 -19.68 28.80
C ASN A 873 50.76 -20.98 28.77
N PHE A 874 50.38 -21.91 27.89
CA PHE A 874 51.08 -23.16 27.60
C PHE A 874 51.41 -23.22 26.11
N GLY A 875 52.70 -23.26 25.75
CA GLY A 875 53.12 -23.20 24.34
C GLY A 875 52.57 -21.98 23.58
N SER A 876 52.30 -20.87 24.28
CA SER A 876 51.50 -19.74 23.78
C SER A 876 52.16 -18.41 24.16
N SER A 877 52.20 -17.44 23.24
CA SER A 877 52.85 -16.14 23.48
C SER A 877 51.90 -14.98 23.22
N SER A 878 51.01 -14.72 24.18
CA SER A 878 49.97 -13.68 24.09
C SER A 878 50.53 -12.25 24.18
N VAL A 879 49.82 -11.28 23.60
CA VAL A 879 50.06 -9.84 23.75
C VAL A 879 49.03 -9.29 24.73
N ILE A 880 49.52 -8.64 25.79
CA ILE A 880 48.70 -8.09 26.88
C ILE A 880 49.04 -6.60 27.00
N THR A 881 48.05 -5.75 26.73
CA THR A 881 48.21 -4.29 26.70
C THR A 881 47.13 -3.61 27.53
N ASN A 882 47.49 -2.61 28.35
CA ASN A 882 46.53 -1.84 29.14
C ASN A 882 45.62 -2.71 30.03
N CYS A 883 46.15 -3.78 30.62
CA CYS A 883 45.35 -4.69 31.42
C CYS A 883 45.64 -4.54 32.92
N THR A 884 44.64 -4.79 33.76
CA THR A 884 44.77 -4.74 35.22
C THR A 884 44.48 -6.10 35.84
N PHE A 885 45.43 -6.65 36.58
CA PHE A 885 45.34 -7.92 37.31
C PHE A 885 45.42 -7.66 38.81
N THR A 886 44.39 -8.01 39.57
CA THR A 886 44.44 -7.90 41.04
C THR A 886 43.60 -8.95 41.76
N GLY A 887 44.03 -9.37 42.95
CA GLY A 887 43.31 -10.36 43.77
C GLY A 887 43.23 -11.76 43.17
N ASN A 888 43.91 -12.04 42.05
CA ASN A 888 43.91 -13.37 41.44
C ASN A 888 44.81 -14.32 42.25
N SER A 889 44.44 -15.59 42.34
CA SER A 889 45.14 -16.55 43.21
C SER A 889 45.43 -17.89 42.53
N SER A 890 46.65 -18.38 42.73
CA SER A 890 47.08 -19.71 42.31
C SER A 890 48.40 -20.08 42.98
N PRO A 891 48.70 -21.37 43.22
CA PRO A 891 50.01 -21.78 43.73
C PRO A 891 51.18 -21.36 42.84
N ASN A 892 50.94 -21.19 41.53
CA ASN A 892 51.98 -20.86 40.56
C ASN A 892 51.47 -19.77 39.61
N GLY A 893 51.85 -18.51 39.85
CA GLY A 893 51.43 -17.37 39.05
C GLY A 893 49.95 -17.03 39.29
N GLY A 894 49.65 -16.34 40.38
CA GLY A 894 48.32 -15.83 40.65
C GLY A 894 47.86 -14.84 39.57
N GLY A 895 48.74 -13.94 39.12
CA GLY A 895 48.46 -13.08 37.96
C GLY A 895 48.55 -13.87 36.65
N ILE A 896 49.78 -14.22 36.25
CA ILE A 896 50.07 -14.91 34.99
C ILE A 896 51.04 -16.07 35.23
N ARG A 897 50.74 -17.24 34.63
CA ARG A 897 51.67 -18.38 34.52
C ARG A 897 52.05 -18.62 33.06
N ASN A 898 53.35 -18.80 32.81
CA ASN A 898 53.90 -19.12 31.50
C ASN A 898 54.68 -20.44 31.55
N GLU A 899 54.36 -21.36 30.65
CA GLU A 899 54.97 -22.68 30.58
C GLU A 899 55.23 -23.12 29.14
N SER A 900 56.25 -23.96 28.94
CA SER A 900 56.57 -24.58 27.65
C SER A 900 56.90 -23.57 26.55
N SER A 901 57.92 -22.73 26.77
CA SER A 901 58.36 -21.71 25.81
C SER A 901 57.30 -20.63 25.51
N SER A 902 56.47 -20.31 26.50
CA SER A 902 55.45 -19.26 26.41
C SER A 902 56.06 -17.91 26.75
N ASN A 903 56.20 -17.01 25.78
CA ASN A 903 56.90 -15.73 25.94
C ASN A 903 55.96 -14.55 25.66
N PRO A 904 54.92 -14.31 26.47
CA PRO A 904 54.01 -13.21 26.22
C PRO A 904 54.69 -11.84 26.29
N SER A 905 54.13 -10.88 25.56
CA SER A 905 54.48 -9.47 25.62
C SER A 905 53.48 -8.73 26.48
N ILE A 906 53.90 -8.27 27.65
CA ILE A 906 53.09 -7.53 28.63
C ILE A 906 53.54 -6.07 28.62
N ARG A 907 52.62 -5.16 28.32
CA ARG A 907 52.92 -3.73 28.21
C ARG A 907 51.80 -2.85 28.77
N ASN A 908 52.15 -1.69 29.29
CA ASN A 908 51.20 -0.72 29.85
C ASN A 908 50.20 -1.33 30.85
N SER A 909 50.61 -2.34 31.62
CA SER A 909 49.69 -3.15 32.43
C SER A 909 50.03 -3.07 33.92
N ILE A 910 49.06 -3.41 34.77
CA ILE A 910 49.21 -3.45 36.23
C ILE A 910 48.99 -4.88 36.71
N LEU A 911 49.96 -5.43 37.43
CA LEU A 911 49.89 -6.71 38.13
C LEU A 911 50.22 -6.47 39.61
N TRP A 912 49.18 -6.44 40.45
CA TRP A 912 49.31 -6.09 41.86
C TRP A 912 48.31 -6.83 42.75
N GLY A 913 48.80 -7.42 43.84
CA GLY A 913 47.96 -8.10 44.82
C GLY A 913 47.52 -9.51 44.38
N ASN A 914 48.29 -10.18 43.53
CA ASN A 914 47.98 -11.55 43.07
C ASN A 914 48.84 -12.63 43.78
N GLY A 915 49.55 -12.24 44.83
CA GLY A 915 50.54 -13.10 45.50
C GLY A 915 51.79 -13.27 44.64
N THR A 916 51.79 -14.27 43.74
CA THR A 916 52.83 -14.41 42.71
C THR A 916 52.33 -13.77 41.42
N GLU A 917 52.86 -12.59 41.07
CA GLU A 917 52.39 -11.83 39.91
C GLU A 917 52.62 -12.56 38.58
N ILE A 918 53.87 -12.99 38.33
CA ILE A 918 54.26 -13.71 37.12
C ILE A 918 55.11 -14.92 37.52
N SER A 919 54.73 -16.11 37.04
CA SER A 919 55.49 -17.36 37.23
C SER A 919 55.88 -17.96 35.89
N ASN A 920 57.16 -18.29 35.72
CA ASN A 920 57.68 -18.79 34.45
C ASN A 920 58.34 -20.17 34.62
N SER A 921 58.01 -21.11 33.74
CA SER A 921 58.64 -22.42 33.60
C SER A 921 59.11 -22.60 32.15
N SER A 922 60.42 -22.68 31.93
CA SER A 922 61.02 -22.74 30.58
C SER A 922 60.50 -21.64 29.64
N SER A 923 60.34 -20.42 30.15
CA SER A 923 59.64 -19.31 29.51
C SER A 923 60.27 -17.97 29.92
N THR A 924 60.28 -16.99 29.01
CA THR A 924 60.91 -15.66 29.17
C THR A 924 59.99 -14.57 28.61
N PRO A 925 58.95 -14.13 29.34
CA PRO A 925 58.06 -13.07 28.87
C PRO A 925 58.77 -11.72 28.84
N SER A 926 58.34 -10.85 27.92
CA SER A 926 58.78 -9.46 27.84
C SER A 926 57.79 -8.59 28.60
N VAL A 927 58.26 -7.83 29.59
CA VAL A 927 57.42 -6.91 30.37
C VAL A 927 58.01 -5.51 30.27
N THR A 928 57.22 -4.54 29.81
CA THR A 928 57.68 -3.14 29.67
C THR A 928 56.58 -2.17 30.07
N TYR A 929 56.96 -0.98 30.55
CA TYR A 929 56.04 0.09 30.98
C TYR A 929 54.88 -0.47 31.79
N SER A 930 55.15 -1.24 32.84
CA SER A 930 54.11 -1.92 33.62
C SER A 930 54.42 -1.86 35.11
N ILE A 931 53.39 -1.91 35.96
CA ILE A 931 53.55 -2.08 37.41
C ILE A 931 53.48 -3.58 37.72
N VAL A 932 54.51 -4.11 38.38
CA VAL A 932 54.54 -5.50 38.86
C VAL A 932 54.96 -5.52 40.32
N GLN A 933 54.10 -6.03 41.20
CA GLN A 933 54.42 -6.16 42.63
C GLN A 933 55.65 -7.06 42.84
N GLY A 934 56.63 -6.57 43.59
CA GLY A 934 57.93 -7.24 43.77
C GLY A 934 58.95 -6.95 42.66
N GLY A 935 58.54 -6.23 41.61
CA GLY A 935 59.36 -5.79 40.49
C GLY A 935 59.53 -6.81 39.38
N TYR A 936 59.82 -6.32 38.16
CA TYR A 936 60.13 -7.15 37.00
C TYR A 936 61.08 -6.42 36.06
N THR A 937 62.08 -7.12 35.51
CA THR A 937 63.07 -6.51 34.62
C THR A 937 62.46 -6.08 33.28
N GLY A 938 62.73 -4.85 32.86
CA GLY A 938 62.30 -4.33 31.55
C GLY A 938 62.16 -2.81 31.55
N THR A 939 62.15 -2.21 30.36
CA THR A 939 62.08 -0.74 30.19
C THR A 939 60.79 -0.18 30.76
N GLY A 940 60.86 0.88 31.55
CA GLY A 940 59.70 1.60 32.06
C GLY A 940 58.89 0.89 33.14
N ASN A 941 59.32 -0.30 33.60
CA ASN A 941 58.61 -1.02 34.65
C ASN A 941 58.77 -0.34 36.02
N LEU A 942 57.70 -0.39 36.81
CA LEU A 942 57.61 0.17 38.15
C LEU A 942 57.32 -0.93 39.17
N ASN A 943 57.86 -0.77 40.38
CA ASN A 943 57.49 -1.56 41.56
C ASN A 943 56.99 -0.58 42.63
N ALA A 944 55.79 -0.06 42.42
CA ALA A 944 55.13 0.89 43.30
C ALA A 944 53.65 0.56 43.36
N ASP A 945 53.03 0.80 44.51
CA ASP A 945 51.61 0.58 44.71
C ASP A 945 50.80 1.40 43.69
N PRO A 946 49.95 0.79 42.85
CA PRO A 946 49.14 1.50 41.88
C PRO A 946 48.07 2.40 42.51
N LEU A 947 47.87 2.36 43.84
CA LEU A 947 46.89 3.15 44.58
C LEU A 947 45.48 2.98 43.98
N PHE A 948 44.96 1.75 44.01
CA PHE A 948 43.56 1.50 43.66
C PHE A 948 42.62 2.15 44.69
N VAL A 949 41.45 2.64 44.26
CA VAL A 949 40.45 3.26 45.16
C VAL A 949 40.00 2.29 46.27
N ASN A 950 39.60 1.08 45.88
CA ASN A 950 39.20 -0.01 46.76
C ASN A 950 39.38 -1.36 46.04
N ALA A 951 40.58 -1.93 46.08
CA ALA A 951 40.87 -3.21 45.41
C ALA A 951 40.08 -4.41 45.98
N ALA A 952 39.50 -4.28 47.17
CA ALA A 952 38.64 -5.32 47.76
C ALA A 952 37.22 -5.33 47.17
N ASP A 953 36.85 -4.28 46.43
CA ASP A 953 35.54 -4.09 45.80
C ASP A 953 35.71 -3.64 44.34
N PRO A 954 36.13 -4.54 43.44
CA PRO A 954 36.61 -4.14 42.11
C PRO A 954 35.56 -3.54 41.18
N ASP A 955 34.30 -3.95 41.29
CA ASP A 955 33.11 -3.41 40.61
C ASP A 955 32.50 -2.19 41.32
N GLY A 956 33.00 -1.81 42.49
CA GLY A 956 32.50 -0.65 43.20
C GLY A 956 31.08 -0.85 43.77
N VAL A 957 30.49 0.27 44.19
CA VAL A 957 29.29 0.27 45.04
C VAL A 957 28.06 -0.19 44.28
N ASP A 958 28.00 0.04 42.97
CA ASP A 958 26.87 -0.37 42.14
C ASP A 958 26.90 -1.87 41.74
N ASN A 959 28.00 -2.58 42.00
CA ASN A 959 28.25 -3.97 41.58
C ASN A 959 28.18 -4.16 40.05
N ILE A 960 28.52 -3.13 39.29
CA ILE A 960 28.55 -3.15 37.83
C ILE A 960 29.96 -2.77 37.39
N HIS A 961 30.67 -3.72 36.79
CA HIS A 961 31.98 -3.39 36.21
C HIS A 961 31.90 -2.39 35.06
N ARG A 962 33.01 -1.67 34.86
CA ARG A 962 33.25 -0.71 33.77
C ARG A 962 32.49 0.59 33.95
N THR A 963 32.32 0.98 35.20
CA THR A 963 31.62 2.20 35.62
C THR A 963 32.60 3.14 36.31
N ALA A 964 32.11 4.34 36.65
CA ALA A 964 32.95 5.36 37.22
C ALA A 964 33.38 5.06 38.67
N ASP A 965 32.68 4.17 39.37
CA ASP A 965 32.88 3.82 40.78
C ASP A 965 33.67 2.52 40.99
N ASP A 966 34.09 1.82 39.93
CA ASP A 966 34.96 0.64 39.99
C ASP A 966 36.13 0.87 41.00
N GLY A 967 36.26 -0.01 41.99
CA GLY A 967 37.26 0.14 43.04
C GLY A 967 38.71 -0.03 42.54
N ILE A 968 38.91 -0.62 41.37
CA ILE A 968 40.23 -0.78 40.74
C ILE A 968 40.64 0.42 39.86
N ARG A 969 39.90 1.52 39.90
CA ARG A 969 40.37 2.80 39.34
C ARG A 969 41.56 3.35 40.14
N LEU A 970 42.37 4.17 39.48
CA LEU A 970 43.56 4.78 40.06
C LEU A 970 43.18 5.97 40.94
N GLN A 971 43.80 6.12 42.10
CA GLN A 971 43.67 7.34 42.91
C GLN A 971 44.52 8.48 42.36
N THR A 972 44.11 9.74 42.60
CA THR A 972 44.96 10.91 42.32
C THR A 972 46.33 10.76 43.00
N GLY A 973 47.41 10.87 42.22
CA GLY A 973 48.79 10.67 42.69
C GLY A 973 49.33 9.25 42.52
N SER A 974 48.55 8.34 41.93
CA SER A 974 49.02 7.01 41.55
C SER A 974 50.27 7.07 40.64
N PRO A 975 51.28 6.21 40.88
CA PRO A 975 52.43 6.08 40.00
C PRO A 975 52.08 5.49 38.62
N ALA A 976 50.86 4.97 38.44
CA ALA A 976 50.37 4.47 37.16
C ALA A 976 49.92 5.59 36.20
N ILE A 977 49.64 6.78 36.72
CA ILE A 977 49.11 7.90 35.94
C ILE A 977 50.20 8.47 35.03
N ASN A 978 49.92 8.57 33.73
CA ASN A 978 50.80 9.06 32.68
C ASN A 978 52.17 8.36 32.65
N ALA A 979 52.22 7.07 33.02
CA ALA A 979 53.44 6.27 33.11
C ALA A 979 53.58 5.22 31.99
N GLY A 980 52.59 5.15 31.09
CA GLY A 980 52.58 4.24 29.96
C GLY A 980 53.57 4.61 28.86
N ASP A 981 53.85 3.62 28.01
CA ASP A 981 54.66 3.84 26.84
C ASP A 981 54.01 4.83 25.87
N PRO A 982 54.73 5.87 25.41
CA PRO A 982 54.16 6.87 24.51
C PRO A 982 54.12 6.44 23.04
N ALA A 983 54.74 5.31 22.68
CA ALA A 983 54.88 4.83 21.31
C ALA A 983 53.94 3.66 20.96
N ILE A 984 53.13 3.18 21.92
CA ILE A 984 52.20 2.07 21.71
C ILE A 984 50.84 2.56 21.23
N THR A 985 50.25 1.79 20.32
CA THR A 985 48.85 1.95 19.94
C THR A 985 47.97 1.38 21.05
N THR A 986 47.19 2.24 21.71
CA THR A 986 46.18 1.87 22.71
C THR A 986 44.77 1.96 22.11
N PRO A 987 43.77 1.29 22.70
CA PRO A 987 42.38 1.59 22.39
C PRO A 987 42.05 3.07 22.65
N ALA A 988 41.15 3.65 21.86
CA ALA A 988 40.80 5.07 21.93
C ALA A 988 40.15 5.49 23.27
N THR A 989 39.57 4.52 23.98
CA THR A 989 38.94 4.72 25.29
C THR A 989 39.50 3.74 26.30
N ASP A 990 39.38 4.09 27.58
CA ASP A 990 39.56 3.18 28.70
C ASP A 990 38.37 2.22 28.82
N ILE A 991 38.42 1.33 29.80
CA ILE A 991 37.42 0.27 29.94
C ILE A 991 36.01 0.79 30.29
N THR A 992 35.91 2.00 30.86
CA THR A 992 34.63 2.68 31.15
C THR A 992 34.06 3.42 29.94
N GLY A 993 34.82 3.49 28.84
CA GLY A 993 34.50 4.26 27.65
C GLY A 993 34.99 5.71 27.71
N ALA A 994 35.74 6.12 28.74
CA ALA A 994 36.34 7.44 28.80
C ALA A 994 37.51 7.55 27.82
N THR A 995 37.65 8.68 27.12
CA THR A 995 38.75 8.88 26.15
C THR A 995 40.11 8.82 26.85
N ARG A 996 41.05 8.04 26.29
CA ARG A 996 42.45 8.08 26.74
C ARG A 996 43.10 9.37 26.25
N GLY A 997 43.82 10.07 27.13
CA GLY A 997 44.35 11.41 26.87
C GLY A 997 45.48 11.46 25.82
N ALA A 998 46.25 12.54 25.81
CA ALA A 998 47.49 12.58 25.04
C ALA A 998 48.57 11.76 25.76
N ALA A 999 49.31 10.93 25.02
CA ALA A 999 50.38 10.11 25.56
C ALA A 999 51.40 10.93 26.40
N PRO A 1000 51.99 10.35 27.46
CA PRO A 1000 51.90 8.94 27.87
C PRO A 1000 50.58 8.58 28.55
N PHE A 1001 49.99 7.44 28.18
CA PHE A 1001 48.72 6.95 28.74
C PHE A 1001 48.90 6.40 30.17
N ASP A 1002 47.80 6.24 30.90
CA ASP A 1002 47.83 5.57 32.20
C ASP A 1002 48.08 4.06 32.05
N LEU A 1003 48.78 3.47 33.02
CA LEU A 1003 48.96 2.01 33.09
C LEU A 1003 47.65 1.33 33.48
N GLY A 1004 47.37 0.18 32.86
CA GLY A 1004 46.19 -0.63 33.13
C GLY A 1004 44.95 -0.22 32.34
N ALA A 1005 43.80 -0.76 32.74
CA ALA A 1005 42.54 -0.68 31.99
C ALA A 1005 41.78 0.65 32.12
N TYR A 1006 42.14 1.49 33.09
CA TYR A 1006 41.46 2.76 33.37
C TYR A 1006 42.34 3.95 32.99
N GLU A 1007 41.69 5.08 32.75
CA GLU A 1007 42.34 6.38 32.56
C GLU A 1007 41.87 7.38 33.63
N GLY A 1008 42.81 8.21 34.09
CA GLY A 1008 42.63 9.26 35.06
C GLY A 1008 42.74 8.78 36.50
N GLY A 1009 43.26 9.66 37.36
CA GLY A 1009 43.18 9.51 38.80
C GLY A 1009 41.86 10.07 39.33
N VAL A 1010 41.11 9.26 40.08
CA VAL A 1010 39.93 9.73 40.81
C VAL A 1010 40.30 10.11 42.24
N THR A 1011 39.68 11.17 42.76
CA THR A 1011 39.77 11.48 44.19
C THR A 1011 38.81 10.53 44.90
N PRO A 1012 39.27 9.67 45.83
CA PRO A 1012 38.39 8.79 46.57
C PRO A 1012 37.27 9.58 47.25
N VAL A 1013 36.03 9.16 47.08
CA VAL A 1013 34.94 9.65 47.93
C VAL A 1013 35.24 9.13 49.34
N ALA A 1014 35.24 10.02 50.35
CA ALA A 1014 35.55 9.63 51.73
C ALA A 1014 34.59 8.53 52.21
N VAL A 1015 35.11 7.30 52.39
CA VAL A 1015 34.33 6.17 52.90
C VAL A 1015 34.33 6.23 54.42
N ALA A 1016 33.14 6.37 55.04
CA ALA A 1016 32.99 6.26 56.48
C ALA A 1016 33.24 4.80 56.91
N ARG A 1017 34.24 4.58 57.78
CA ARG A 1017 34.47 3.28 58.41
C ARG A 1017 33.80 3.24 59.78
N TYR A 1018 32.94 2.25 59.98
CA TYR A 1018 32.18 2.08 61.21
C TYR A 1018 32.96 1.17 62.17
N VAL A 1019 33.17 1.61 63.41
CA VAL A 1019 33.95 0.87 64.42
C VAL A 1019 33.11 0.71 65.68
N LYS A 1020 32.85 -0.53 66.10
CA LYS A 1020 32.17 -0.88 67.36
C LYS A 1020 32.97 -1.94 68.15
N PRO A 1021 32.80 -2.05 69.48
CA PRO A 1021 33.63 -2.90 70.35
C PRO A 1021 33.64 -4.41 70.01
N THR A 1022 32.61 -4.90 69.32
CA THR A 1022 32.48 -6.28 68.86
C THR A 1022 31.77 -6.31 67.51
N ALA A 1023 32.53 -6.59 66.44
CA ALA A 1023 31.99 -6.85 65.11
C ALA A 1023 31.06 -8.08 65.14
N THR A 1024 29.93 -7.99 64.44
CA THR A 1024 28.96 -9.10 64.30
C THR A 1024 28.96 -9.68 62.88
N GLY A 1025 29.71 -9.06 61.96
CA GLY A 1025 29.88 -9.45 60.56
C GLY A 1025 31.36 -9.63 60.20
N THR A 1026 31.75 -9.23 58.99
CA THR A 1026 33.07 -9.51 58.40
C THR A 1026 34.25 -8.72 59.01
N GLY A 1027 34.01 -7.71 59.85
CA GLY A 1027 35.07 -6.91 60.47
C GLY A 1027 35.69 -5.85 59.54
N ASP A 1028 35.12 -5.61 58.36
CA ASP A 1028 35.68 -4.72 57.33
C ASP A 1028 35.26 -3.23 57.49
N GLY A 1029 34.40 -2.92 58.47
CA GLY A 1029 33.97 -1.56 58.77
C GLY A 1029 33.12 -0.90 57.68
N SER A 1030 32.55 -1.67 56.75
CA SER A 1030 31.65 -1.18 55.69
C SER A 1030 30.28 -0.71 56.19
N SER A 1031 29.85 -1.15 57.39
CA SER A 1031 28.60 -0.74 58.05
C SER A 1031 28.69 -0.93 59.56
N TRP A 1032 27.76 -0.41 60.35
CA TRP A 1032 27.66 -0.73 61.79
C TRP A 1032 27.40 -2.22 62.08
N ALA A 1033 27.04 -3.03 61.08
CA ALA A 1033 26.85 -4.47 61.23
C ALA A 1033 28.18 -5.25 61.09
N ASN A 1034 29.13 -4.74 60.29
CA ASN A 1034 30.39 -5.39 59.95
C ASN A 1034 31.54 -4.95 60.84
#